data_AF-A0AAE0P3I0-F1
#
_entry.id   AF-A0AAE0P3I0-F1
#
_cell.length_a   1.000
_cell.length_b   1.000
_cell.length_c   1.000
_cell.angle_alpha   90.00
_cell.angle_beta   90.00
_cell.angle_gamma   90.00
#
_symmetry.space_group_name_H-M   'P 1'
#
loop_
_entity.id
_entity.type
_entity.pdbx_description
1 polymer ?
#
loop_
_entity_poly.entity_id
_entity_poly.type
_entity_poly.pdbx_seq_one_letter_code
_entity_poly.pdbx_strand_id
1 'polypeptide(L)'
;MGFPFQDSQKRKFLSVSTIIWVCGLFIAVQSSLLPRRGDTQHDLQPRESGNDTVAPSPPWVNATVLQDPPPCVSDSIPCKFTPTRIEDCSAIKCITSFDGACMERAKRVNLSCLCRTLSSQNCPVCTSPIERAGYYHWLNLTCGVLPEWEGLPNNWTSAFLSLDLVAIGNGSQTCDASKAASFWAGNNLPICIKAACSPYEQQWRASMHNGKDTAWANFNIGRPDNNLPSDKECGLYLSRADVCGSLQQTAKETCPKTMCSTRLERTQYLLWLNKTCSTAASFKGMPLNWEADIKAGVTSPEYDHGNDLTFPECANQGSCGESLAVWRKSASDDFCSLNQDGQSCYANETRLSYAQLCPQLSYPLTGTCSGYCTHSADRPKLLEFLNKTCSGISQWSGLPSNWVDLLQLQLSEVKPWPEVADYHGDGSDNIAPVCPTAEANIAVFAGANLAMLLFTPILGRRKVVGWITFGRLGEPHSRSWIYMGPAMALLQLLANTANALIIKSVPGYSHVDTKTLVMLWTTRPRMAWLSILLVPYQADDVMYFSCAATSLVVELILQLISSYTFGTVANHARWEGLYNTDAASRLTSAPAFGLAAQRMYGGALLWLLLIIVCIFTLGSSVLGVVKVMDTLIGSASLNIRREKRRLRRVIALRDKLPPIVLDKRARKSNSSSPIPKSLPVPDTEPVQASYPDQVFVEQMSARTMLTDEESLKISCDNMVKSLEDMVQWLGQDLVERDALAKMLSGPPFYGGGWPAVPPKETWFTPRFTRMFKGKHDWGRVPTTAEELQAAVLRRNTLEADLIATANRNIDIASSHRYTAPNGSGALWRDVQRHRAAIHRSWNTNMNRLYGFRAYDENKKEMRHVILIVFIGMVGCWISQWVFWVGFLKLYSGQGYCPPRLGTLALNWILFSVVGVFMGSSV
;
A
#
# COMPACT_ATOMS: atom_id res chain seq x y z
N MET A 1 -47.93 15.04 2.61
CA MET A 1 -48.62 16.34 2.49
C MET A 1 -47.74 17.26 1.66
N GLY A 2 -48.27 17.97 0.66
CA GLY A 2 -47.48 18.83 -0.23
C GLY A 2 -47.77 20.30 -0.03
N PHE A 3 -46.73 21.15 -0.08
CA PHE A 3 -46.83 22.61 -0.13
C PHE A 3 -45.98 23.14 -1.30
N PRO A 4 -46.49 24.07 -2.13
CA PRO A 4 -45.72 24.65 -3.23
C PRO A 4 -44.76 25.74 -2.75
N PHE A 5 -43.51 25.71 -3.21
CA PHE A 5 -42.52 26.77 -2.98
C PHE A 5 -42.26 27.58 -4.25
N GLN A 6 -42.29 28.92 -4.13
CA GLN A 6 -42.06 29.83 -5.27
C GLN A 6 -40.57 29.98 -5.65
N ASP A 7 -40.32 30.32 -6.91
CA ASP A 7 -39.03 30.25 -7.61
C ASP A 7 -37.97 31.32 -7.23
N SER A 8 -37.96 31.77 -5.96
CA SER A 8 -37.10 32.86 -5.47
C SER A 8 -35.82 32.38 -4.75
N GLN A 9 -35.63 31.06 -4.60
CA GLN A 9 -34.56 30.49 -3.75
C GLN A 9 -33.22 30.18 -4.45
N LYS A 10 -33.11 30.37 -5.78
CA LYS A 10 -31.95 29.98 -6.64
C LYS A 10 -30.60 30.69 -6.33
N ARG A 11 -30.45 31.36 -5.18
CA ARG A 11 -29.19 31.95 -4.68
C ARG A 11 -28.66 31.36 -3.36
N LYS A 12 -29.32 30.37 -2.75
CA LYS A 12 -28.87 29.77 -1.47
C LYS A 12 -27.94 28.55 -1.58
N PHE A 13 -27.68 28.06 -2.80
CA PHE A 13 -27.10 26.72 -3.01
C PHE A 13 -25.72 26.47 -2.36
N LEU A 14 -24.81 27.47 -2.31
CA LEU A 14 -23.49 27.28 -1.71
C LEU A 14 -23.55 27.03 -0.19
N SER A 15 -24.44 27.72 0.55
CA SER A 15 -24.55 27.56 2.01
C SER A 15 -25.14 26.20 2.40
N VAL A 16 -25.95 25.59 1.53
CA VAL A 16 -26.44 24.22 1.70
C VAL A 16 -25.36 23.19 1.32
N SER A 17 -24.49 23.51 0.35
CA SER A 17 -23.39 22.64 -0.06
C SER A 17 -22.50 22.24 1.11
N THR A 18 -22.00 23.19 1.91
CA THR A 18 -21.12 22.89 3.06
C THR A 18 -21.77 21.95 4.09
N ILE A 19 -23.10 22.06 4.28
CA ILE A 19 -23.87 21.18 5.17
C ILE A 19 -24.00 19.79 4.55
N ILE A 20 -24.29 19.70 3.25
CA ILE A 20 -24.32 18.43 2.50
C ILE A 20 -22.95 17.75 2.49
N TRP A 21 -21.84 18.49 2.39
CA TRP A 21 -20.48 17.92 2.46
C TRP A 21 -20.19 17.28 3.82
N VAL A 22 -20.56 17.94 4.94
CA VAL A 22 -20.40 17.37 6.29
C VAL A 22 -21.27 16.13 6.48
N CYS A 23 -22.52 16.14 6.00
CA CYS A 23 -23.39 14.97 6.05
C CYS A 23 -22.96 13.84 5.08
N GLY A 24 -22.40 14.18 3.92
CA GLY A 24 -21.93 13.22 2.91
C GLY A 24 -20.67 12.48 3.35
N LEU A 25 -19.76 13.16 4.03
CA LEU A 25 -18.60 12.54 4.70
C LEU A 25 -19.04 11.47 5.71
N PHE A 26 -20.16 11.70 6.39
CA PHE A 26 -20.76 10.77 7.36
C PHE A 26 -21.35 9.49 6.72
N ILE A 27 -21.68 9.54 5.42
CA ILE A 27 -22.25 8.42 4.66
C ILE A 27 -21.15 7.65 3.90
N ALA A 28 -20.19 8.36 3.30
CA ALA A 28 -19.12 7.76 2.50
C ALA A 28 -18.28 6.74 3.27
N VAL A 29 -18.00 7.00 4.56
CA VAL A 29 -17.26 6.10 5.46
C VAL A 29 -17.95 4.75 5.68
N GLN A 30 -19.27 4.65 5.44
CA GLN A 30 -20.04 3.43 5.69
C GLN A 30 -20.03 2.44 4.49
N SER A 31 -19.65 2.89 3.29
CA SER A 31 -19.87 2.14 2.04
C SER A 31 -18.68 1.30 1.57
N SER A 32 -17.48 1.52 2.11
CA SER A 32 -16.20 1.00 1.56
C SER A 32 -15.85 -0.45 1.97
N LEU A 33 -16.84 -1.28 2.36
CA LEU A 33 -16.63 -2.45 3.21
C LEU A 33 -16.95 -3.83 2.57
N LEU A 34 -16.94 -3.96 1.23
CA LEU A 34 -17.24 -5.23 0.55
C LEU A 34 -16.19 -5.58 -0.53
N PRO A 35 -15.43 -6.69 -0.38
CA PRO A 35 -14.48 -7.17 -1.39
C PRO A 35 -15.15 -8.03 -2.48
N ARG A 36 -14.48 -8.19 -3.62
CA ARG A 36 -14.91 -9.05 -4.76
C ARG A 36 -13.78 -10.00 -5.20
N ARG A 37 -14.14 -11.15 -5.75
CA ARG A 37 -13.28 -12.32 -6.05
C ARG A 37 -13.20 -12.59 -7.56
N GLY A 38 -12.16 -13.26 -8.03
CA GLY A 38 -11.98 -13.73 -9.42
C GLY A 38 -10.84 -14.75 -9.56
N ASP A 39 -10.82 -15.51 -10.67
CA ASP A 39 -9.95 -16.68 -10.94
C ASP A 39 -9.65 -16.84 -12.48
N THR A 40 -8.72 -17.73 -12.90
CA THR A 40 -8.05 -17.71 -14.24
C THR A 40 -7.63 -19.08 -14.89
N GLN A 41 -7.47 -19.12 -16.24
CA GLN A 41 -6.66 -20.06 -17.11
C GLN A 41 -7.10 -21.57 -17.26
N HIS A 42 -6.67 -22.45 -18.22
CA HIS A 42 -5.67 -22.48 -19.33
C HIS A 42 -5.97 -23.53 -20.50
N ASP A 43 -5.00 -23.92 -21.38
CA ASP A 43 -5.11 -24.65 -22.72
C ASP A 43 -4.22 -25.93 -22.95
N LEU A 44 -4.37 -26.73 -24.07
CA LEU A 44 -3.31 -27.41 -24.97
C LEU A 44 -3.74 -28.60 -25.97
N GLN A 45 -2.85 -29.11 -26.87
CA GLN A 45 -3.02 -30.12 -28.04
C GLN A 45 -1.67 -30.90 -28.41
N PRO A 46 -1.34 -31.62 -29.56
CA PRO A 46 -1.98 -32.29 -30.79
C PRO A 46 -1.35 -33.70 -31.26
N ARG A 47 -1.45 -34.20 -32.56
CA ARG A 47 -0.42 -34.95 -33.46
C ARG A 47 -0.83 -36.14 -34.46
N GLU A 48 0.04 -36.57 -35.44
CA GLU A 48 -0.13 -37.53 -36.64
C GLU A 48 1.16 -38.32 -37.19
N SER A 49 1.10 -39.29 -38.18
CA SER A 49 2.21 -40.12 -38.88
C SER A 49 1.76 -40.97 -40.16
N GLY A 50 2.46 -41.76 -41.07
CA GLY A 50 3.85 -42.31 -41.40
C GLY A 50 3.96 -43.33 -42.65
N ASN A 51 5.13 -44.04 -42.93
CA ASN A 51 5.45 -45.24 -43.84
C ASN A 51 5.70 -45.10 -45.43
N ASP A 52 6.24 -46.01 -46.35
CA ASP A 52 6.85 -47.41 -46.45
C ASP A 52 7.77 -47.76 -47.75
N THR A 53 8.17 -49.04 -48.10
CA THR A 53 9.27 -49.48 -49.10
C THR A 53 9.23 -50.90 -49.85
N VAL A 54 10.22 -51.32 -50.73
CA VAL A 54 10.42 -52.67 -51.45
C VAL A 54 11.93 -53.02 -51.86
N ALA A 55 12.38 -54.31 -52.10
CA ALA A 55 13.79 -54.73 -52.45
C ALA A 55 14.08 -56.10 -53.22
N PRO A 56 15.32 -56.41 -53.74
CA PRO A 56 15.76 -57.68 -54.40
C PRO A 56 17.07 -58.39 -53.86
N SER A 57 17.63 -59.42 -54.54
CA SER A 57 18.79 -60.29 -54.10
C SER A 57 19.98 -60.38 -55.10
N PRO A 58 21.14 -61.04 -54.80
CA PRO A 58 21.76 -61.43 -53.51
C PRO A 58 22.85 -60.41 -53.06
N PRO A 59 23.45 -60.50 -51.85
CA PRO A 59 24.02 -59.33 -51.17
C PRO A 59 25.41 -58.87 -51.67
N TRP A 60 25.42 -58.19 -52.82
CA TRP A 60 26.53 -57.37 -53.30
C TRP A 60 26.46 -55.97 -52.68
N VAL A 61 27.09 -55.77 -51.53
CA VAL A 61 27.11 -54.47 -50.84
C VAL A 61 28.06 -53.47 -51.53
N ASN A 62 27.79 -52.18 -51.38
CA ASN A 62 28.80 -51.15 -51.64
C ASN A 62 29.93 -51.28 -50.62
N ALA A 63 31.19 -51.05 -51.03
CA ALA A 63 32.32 -51.07 -50.10
C ALA A 63 32.14 -50.06 -48.95
N THR A 64 31.48 -48.93 -49.20
CA THR A 64 31.13 -47.89 -48.22
C THR A 64 30.00 -48.25 -47.25
N VAL A 65 29.37 -49.42 -47.40
CA VAL A 65 28.34 -49.96 -46.49
C VAL A 65 28.93 -50.98 -45.52
N LEU A 66 30.14 -51.48 -45.78
CA LEU A 66 30.93 -52.20 -44.80
C LEU A 66 31.41 -51.20 -43.74
N GLN A 67 31.14 -51.48 -42.47
CA GLN A 67 31.79 -50.77 -41.38
C GLN A 67 33.27 -51.18 -41.31
N ASP A 68 34.14 -50.23 -41.01
CA ASP A 68 35.52 -50.53 -40.61
C ASP A 68 35.52 -51.51 -39.43
N PRO A 69 36.48 -52.44 -39.36
CA PRO A 69 36.58 -53.35 -38.23
C PRO A 69 37.06 -52.61 -36.97
N PRO A 70 36.78 -53.11 -35.75
CA PRO A 70 37.29 -52.50 -34.53
C PRO A 70 38.82 -52.56 -34.46
N PRO A 71 39.50 -51.64 -33.74
CA PRO A 71 40.96 -51.50 -33.77
C PRO A 71 41.77 -52.78 -33.51
N CYS A 72 41.30 -53.65 -32.61
CA CYS A 72 41.94 -54.94 -32.32
C CYS A 72 42.03 -55.89 -33.54
N VAL A 73 41.26 -55.63 -34.61
CA VAL A 73 41.24 -56.37 -35.88
C VAL A 73 42.00 -55.63 -36.99
N SER A 74 41.88 -54.30 -37.10
CA SER A 74 42.60 -53.52 -38.13
C SER A 74 44.10 -53.44 -37.86
N ASP A 75 44.47 -53.28 -36.60
CA ASP A 75 45.83 -52.89 -36.21
C ASP A 75 46.70 -54.12 -35.88
N SER A 76 46.08 -55.31 -35.80
CA SER A 76 46.76 -56.54 -35.37
C SER A 76 46.90 -57.59 -36.49
N ILE A 77 48.15 -57.80 -36.90
CA ILE A 77 48.59 -58.76 -37.92
C ILE A 77 48.03 -60.20 -37.74
N PRO A 78 47.84 -60.75 -36.50
CA PRO A 78 47.33 -62.11 -36.34
C PRO A 78 45.92 -62.37 -36.88
N CYS A 79 45.08 -61.33 -37.00
CA CYS A 79 43.63 -61.49 -37.19
C CYS A 79 43.19 -61.87 -38.61
N LYS A 80 44.15 -62.06 -39.54
CA LYS A 80 43.96 -62.47 -40.95
C LYS A 80 43.05 -61.56 -41.80
N PHE A 81 42.56 -60.44 -41.25
CA PHE A 81 41.81 -59.44 -41.98
C PHE A 81 42.74 -58.32 -42.45
N THR A 82 43.24 -58.43 -43.68
CA THR A 82 43.95 -57.33 -44.34
C THR A 82 42.96 -56.51 -45.17
N PRO A 83 43.12 -55.18 -45.28
CA PRO A 83 42.28 -54.35 -46.15
C PRO A 83 42.23 -54.86 -47.61
N THR A 84 43.30 -55.50 -48.07
CA THR A 84 43.37 -56.15 -49.39
C THR A 84 42.24 -57.16 -49.63
N ARG A 85 41.75 -57.87 -48.59
CA ARG A 85 40.66 -58.85 -48.75
C ARG A 85 39.35 -58.22 -49.18
N ILE A 86 39.10 -56.96 -48.84
CA ILE A 86 37.93 -56.23 -49.33
C ILE A 86 38.07 -56.03 -50.85
N GLU A 87 39.29 -55.83 -51.34
CA GLU A 87 39.58 -55.72 -52.77
C GLU A 87 39.53 -57.07 -53.48
N ASP A 88 40.17 -58.11 -52.92
CA ASP A 88 40.20 -59.49 -53.43
C ASP A 88 38.77 -60.07 -53.60
N CYS A 89 37.87 -59.72 -52.68
CA CYS A 89 36.45 -60.11 -52.71
C CYS A 89 35.53 -59.08 -53.37
N SER A 90 36.07 -58.05 -54.04
CA SER A 90 35.30 -57.07 -54.80
C SER A 90 35.23 -57.38 -56.28
N ALA A 91 34.17 -56.91 -56.93
CA ALA A 91 34.08 -56.86 -58.39
C ALA A 91 33.40 -55.56 -58.81
N ILE A 92 33.79 -55.02 -59.96
CA ILE A 92 33.02 -53.96 -60.61
C ILE A 92 31.71 -54.59 -61.09
N LYS A 93 30.59 -54.16 -60.52
CA LYS A 93 29.24 -54.59 -60.88
C LYS A 93 28.47 -53.45 -61.52
N CYS A 94 27.69 -53.82 -62.52
CA CYS A 94 26.69 -52.93 -63.11
C CYS A 94 25.53 -52.76 -62.13
N ILE A 95 25.18 -51.51 -61.81
CA ILE A 95 23.90 -51.14 -61.23
C ILE A 95 22.97 -50.84 -62.42
N THR A 96 21.94 -51.67 -62.59
CA THR A 96 20.97 -51.52 -63.68
C THR A 96 19.84 -50.57 -63.30
N SER A 97 19.30 -49.82 -64.27
CA SER A 97 17.99 -49.18 -64.15
C SER A 97 16.89 -50.24 -64.04
N PHE A 98 15.66 -49.78 -63.77
CA PHE A 98 14.45 -50.59 -63.83
C PHE A 98 14.27 -51.28 -65.21
N ASP A 99 14.77 -50.65 -66.27
CA ASP A 99 14.72 -51.11 -67.67
C ASP A 99 15.88 -52.07 -68.03
N GLY A 100 16.71 -52.45 -67.06
CA GLY A 100 17.86 -53.35 -67.26
C GLY A 100 19.11 -52.68 -67.87
N ALA A 101 19.05 -51.40 -68.23
CA ALA A 101 20.17 -50.66 -68.79
C ALA A 101 21.23 -50.35 -67.71
N CYS A 102 22.52 -50.38 -68.05
CA CYS A 102 23.59 -50.15 -67.08
C CYS A 102 23.76 -48.66 -66.75
N MET A 103 23.33 -48.22 -65.56
CA MET A 103 23.47 -46.83 -65.12
C MET A 103 24.87 -46.53 -64.58
N GLU A 104 25.40 -47.39 -63.71
CA GLU A 104 26.67 -47.15 -63.01
C GLU A 104 27.49 -48.43 -62.86
N ARG A 105 28.83 -48.31 -62.86
CA ARG A 105 29.77 -49.40 -62.61
C ARG A 105 30.47 -49.21 -61.26
N ALA A 106 29.84 -49.70 -60.19
CA ALA A 106 30.36 -49.58 -58.82
C ALA A 106 31.21 -50.79 -58.41
N LYS A 107 32.26 -50.57 -57.62
CA LYS A 107 33.04 -51.64 -56.95
C LYS A 107 32.21 -52.20 -55.79
N ARG A 108 31.55 -53.34 -56.00
CA ARG A 108 30.72 -54.05 -55.01
C ARG A 108 31.51 -55.18 -54.37
N VAL A 109 31.28 -55.43 -53.09
CA VAL A 109 31.94 -56.52 -52.34
C VAL A 109 31.00 -57.72 -52.24
N ASN A 110 31.54 -58.91 -52.49
CA ASN A 110 30.83 -60.17 -52.32
C ASN A 110 30.99 -60.64 -50.86
N LEU A 111 29.93 -60.52 -50.05
CA LEU A 111 29.96 -60.95 -48.66
C LEU A 111 30.30 -62.45 -48.52
N SER A 112 29.78 -63.32 -49.39
CA SER A 112 30.08 -64.77 -49.39
C SER A 112 31.53 -65.12 -49.74
N CYS A 113 32.30 -64.17 -50.29
CA CYS A 113 33.74 -64.25 -50.42
C CYS A 113 34.43 -63.76 -49.13
N LEU A 114 34.10 -62.54 -48.69
CA LEU A 114 34.73 -61.87 -47.55
C LEU A 114 34.59 -62.70 -46.26
N CYS A 115 33.36 -63.16 -45.98
CA CYS A 115 32.96 -63.82 -44.76
C CYS A 115 33.40 -65.28 -44.65
N ARG A 116 33.77 -65.93 -45.77
CA ARG A 116 34.29 -67.32 -45.81
C ARG A 116 35.51 -67.54 -44.91
N THR A 117 36.24 -66.45 -44.62
CA THR A 117 37.48 -66.47 -43.84
C THR A 117 37.39 -65.64 -42.56
N LEU A 118 36.18 -65.24 -42.17
CA LEU A 118 35.89 -64.48 -40.95
C LEU A 118 35.11 -65.35 -39.97
N SER A 119 35.67 -65.53 -38.78
CA SER A 119 35.01 -66.17 -37.64
C SER A 119 35.57 -65.60 -36.34
N SER A 120 34.78 -65.72 -35.28
CA SER A 120 35.12 -65.42 -33.88
C SER A 120 36.43 -66.03 -33.37
N GLN A 121 36.95 -67.09 -34.00
CA GLN A 121 38.20 -67.76 -33.64
C GLN A 121 39.43 -67.16 -34.36
N ASN A 122 39.23 -66.42 -35.44
CA ASN A 122 40.33 -65.97 -36.31
C ASN A 122 41.07 -64.73 -35.78
N CYS A 123 40.56 -64.03 -34.77
CA CYS A 123 41.19 -62.87 -34.16
C CYS A 123 41.30 -63.01 -32.62
N PRO A 124 42.31 -63.73 -32.11
CA PRO A 124 42.50 -63.91 -30.66
C PRO A 124 43.00 -62.66 -29.93
N VAL A 125 43.29 -61.56 -30.66
CA VAL A 125 43.87 -60.33 -30.10
C VAL A 125 42.82 -59.42 -29.45
N CYS A 126 41.55 -59.51 -29.85
CA CYS A 126 40.41 -58.84 -29.22
C CYS A 126 40.08 -59.49 -27.86
N THR A 127 40.95 -59.27 -26.87
CA THR A 127 40.97 -60.03 -25.61
C THR A 127 40.05 -59.46 -24.54
N SER A 128 39.88 -58.14 -24.44
CA SER A 128 38.95 -57.55 -23.47
C SER A 128 37.48 -57.85 -23.83
N PRO A 129 36.54 -57.79 -22.86
CA PRO A 129 35.12 -58.01 -23.13
C PRO A 129 34.55 -57.05 -24.19
N ILE A 130 34.99 -55.79 -24.20
CA ILE A 130 34.51 -54.75 -25.14
C ILE A 130 35.06 -54.99 -26.54
N GLU A 131 36.37 -55.23 -26.70
CA GLU A 131 36.96 -55.56 -28.00
C GLU A 131 36.31 -56.82 -28.60
N ARG A 132 36.04 -57.83 -27.75
CA ARG A 132 35.43 -59.09 -28.17
C ARG A 132 33.97 -58.93 -28.55
N ALA A 133 33.19 -58.14 -27.80
CA ALA A 133 31.82 -57.78 -28.15
C ALA A 133 31.78 -56.97 -29.45
N GLY A 134 32.61 -55.93 -29.58
CA GLY A 134 32.73 -55.13 -30.81
C GLY A 134 33.15 -55.97 -32.02
N TYR A 135 34.07 -56.91 -31.85
CA TYR A 135 34.44 -57.86 -32.91
C TYR A 135 33.28 -58.78 -33.31
N TYR A 136 32.56 -59.35 -32.34
CA TYR A 136 31.39 -60.19 -32.62
C TYR A 136 30.24 -59.36 -33.23
N HIS A 137 30.10 -58.08 -32.88
CA HIS A 137 29.13 -57.18 -33.49
C HIS A 137 29.46 -56.88 -34.95
N TRP A 138 30.70 -56.48 -35.23
CA TRP A 138 31.20 -56.22 -36.58
C TRP A 138 31.11 -57.46 -37.48
N LEU A 139 31.47 -58.63 -36.95
CA LEU A 139 31.27 -59.92 -37.62
C LEU A 139 29.79 -60.18 -37.92
N ASN A 140 28.88 -59.94 -36.97
CA ASN A 140 27.44 -60.12 -37.18
C ASN A 140 26.87 -59.16 -38.23
N LEU A 141 27.25 -57.88 -38.21
CA LEU A 141 26.81 -56.88 -39.20
C LEU A 141 27.37 -57.17 -40.60
N THR A 142 28.63 -57.59 -40.70
CA THR A 142 29.30 -57.84 -41.98
C THR A 142 28.90 -59.18 -42.61
N CYS A 143 28.62 -60.20 -41.78
CA CYS A 143 28.48 -61.58 -42.26
C CYS A 143 27.21 -62.31 -41.81
N GLY A 144 26.54 -61.88 -40.73
CA GLY A 144 25.31 -62.50 -40.22
C GLY A 144 24.10 -62.39 -41.15
N VAL A 145 24.18 -61.57 -42.19
CA VAL A 145 23.19 -61.51 -43.29
C VAL A 145 23.30 -62.69 -44.28
N LEU A 146 24.32 -63.54 -44.14
CA LEU A 146 24.48 -64.76 -44.94
C LEU A 146 23.87 -65.95 -44.20
N PRO A 147 22.83 -66.63 -44.74
CA PRO A 147 22.12 -67.70 -44.02
C PRO A 147 22.94 -68.98 -43.81
N GLU A 148 24.12 -69.09 -44.43
CA GLU A 148 25.05 -70.24 -44.35
C GLU A 148 26.32 -69.92 -43.53
N TRP A 149 26.41 -68.77 -42.86
CA TRP A 149 27.62 -68.34 -42.16
C TRP A 149 27.52 -68.55 -40.63
N GLU A 150 28.25 -69.56 -40.13
CA GLU A 150 28.29 -69.95 -38.71
C GLU A 150 29.50 -69.37 -37.96
N GLY A 151 29.97 -68.17 -38.32
CA GLY A 151 31.23 -67.62 -37.81
C GLY A 151 31.21 -67.18 -36.34
N LEU A 152 30.05 -67.11 -35.69
CA LEU A 152 29.87 -66.67 -34.29
C LEU A 152 29.58 -67.86 -33.37
N PRO A 153 30.06 -67.85 -32.11
CA PRO A 153 29.68 -68.87 -31.14
C PRO A 153 28.20 -68.71 -30.77
N ASN A 154 27.50 -69.81 -30.50
CA ASN A 154 26.04 -69.81 -30.25
C ASN A 154 25.58 -68.82 -29.16
N ASN A 155 26.47 -68.47 -28.22
CA ASN A 155 26.20 -67.55 -27.12
C ASN A 155 26.85 -66.16 -27.32
N TRP A 156 27.20 -65.74 -28.54
CA TRP A 156 27.93 -64.49 -28.81
C TRP A 156 27.27 -63.24 -28.21
N THR A 157 25.94 -63.22 -28.15
CA THR A 157 25.13 -62.16 -27.53
C THR A 157 25.34 -62.03 -26.02
N SER A 158 25.76 -63.09 -25.32
CA SER A 158 26.05 -63.03 -23.88
C SER A 158 27.25 -62.14 -23.54
N ALA A 159 28.19 -61.94 -24.47
CA ALA A 159 29.31 -61.00 -24.31
C ALA A 159 28.84 -59.53 -24.20
N PHE A 160 27.66 -59.21 -24.74
CA PHE A 160 27.04 -57.88 -24.64
C PHE A 160 26.29 -57.73 -23.32
N LEU A 161 25.63 -58.80 -22.86
CA LEU A 161 24.96 -58.83 -21.55
C LEU A 161 25.95 -58.70 -20.38
N SER A 162 27.24 -59.00 -20.58
CA SER A 162 28.29 -58.73 -19.60
C SER A 162 28.84 -57.29 -19.57
N LEU A 163 28.42 -56.40 -20.50
CA LEU A 163 28.90 -55.01 -20.56
C LEU A 163 28.04 -54.06 -19.72
N ASP A 164 28.05 -54.30 -18.42
CA ASP A 164 27.40 -53.42 -17.45
C ASP A 164 28.23 -52.14 -17.24
N LEU A 165 27.96 -51.10 -18.03
CA LEU A 165 28.74 -49.86 -18.08
C LEU A 165 28.05 -48.69 -17.35
N VAL A 166 28.85 -47.72 -16.91
CA VAL A 166 28.42 -46.42 -16.35
C VAL A 166 29.03 -45.30 -17.17
N ALA A 167 28.20 -44.41 -17.73
CA ALA A 167 28.64 -43.20 -18.40
C ALA A 167 28.93 -42.09 -17.37
N ILE A 168 30.15 -41.53 -17.37
CA ILE A 168 30.62 -40.62 -16.30
C ILE A 168 30.59 -39.15 -16.73
N GLY A 169 30.63 -38.90 -18.03
CA GLY A 169 30.46 -37.56 -18.60
C GLY A 169 30.34 -37.58 -20.11
N ASN A 170 30.05 -36.42 -20.67
CA ASN A 170 29.80 -36.21 -22.09
C ASN A 170 30.66 -35.01 -22.56
N GLY A 171 31.94 -35.26 -22.80
CA GLY A 171 32.96 -34.21 -22.96
C GLY A 171 33.20 -33.86 -24.43
N SER A 172 32.58 -32.79 -24.90
CA SER A 172 32.53 -32.39 -26.32
C SER A 172 33.83 -31.85 -26.93
N GLN A 173 35.02 -32.17 -26.39
CA GLN A 173 36.29 -31.57 -26.83
C GLN A 173 37.52 -32.50 -26.90
N THR A 174 37.61 -33.62 -26.17
CA THR A 174 38.76 -34.55 -26.30
C THR A 174 38.39 -36.01 -26.01
N CYS A 175 38.54 -36.89 -27.00
CA CYS A 175 38.43 -38.36 -26.89
C CYS A 175 39.68 -39.01 -26.25
N ASP A 176 40.46 -38.25 -25.48
CA ASP A 176 41.80 -38.62 -25.03
C ASP A 176 41.79 -39.05 -23.55
N ALA A 177 41.93 -40.35 -23.29
CA ALA A 177 41.90 -40.91 -21.95
C ALA A 177 43.02 -40.38 -21.04
N SER A 178 44.14 -39.87 -21.59
CA SER A 178 45.19 -39.22 -20.80
C SER A 178 44.74 -37.89 -20.18
N LYS A 179 43.67 -37.28 -20.72
CA LYS A 179 43.05 -36.04 -20.23
C LYS A 179 41.85 -36.28 -19.30
N ALA A 180 41.58 -37.52 -18.90
CA ALA A 180 40.48 -37.85 -17.98
C ALA A 180 40.45 -36.98 -16.71
N ALA A 181 41.61 -36.50 -16.25
CA ALA A 181 41.75 -35.54 -15.14
C ALA A 181 40.81 -34.32 -15.22
N SER A 182 40.56 -33.74 -16.41
CA SER A 182 39.62 -32.62 -16.57
C SER A 182 38.15 -33.06 -16.69
N PHE A 183 37.91 -34.34 -17.00
CA PHE A 183 36.60 -34.92 -17.23
C PHE A 183 35.81 -35.18 -15.92
N TRP A 184 36.52 -35.43 -14.82
CA TRP A 184 35.94 -35.58 -13.46
C TRP A 184 35.19 -34.32 -12.98
N ALA A 185 35.38 -33.17 -13.62
CA ALA A 185 34.60 -31.97 -13.37
C ALA A 185 33.11 -32.09 -13.76
N GLY A 186 32.75 -33.05 -14.64
CA GLY A 186 31.41 -33.21 -15.22
C GLY A 186 30.26 -33.43 -14.22
N ASN A 187 29.04 -33.06 -14.60
CA ASN A 187 27.90 -32.87 -13.69
C ASN A 187 27.37 -34.12 -12.96
N ASN A 188 27.82 -35.33 -13.32
CA ASN A 188 27.21 -36.59 -12.86
C ASN A 188 27.82 -37.18 -11.58
N LEU A 189 28.85 -36.54 -11.00
CA LEU A 189 29.53 -37.01 -9.79
C LEU A 189 29.28 -36.08 -8.58
N PRO A 190 29.00 -36.63 -7.38
CA PRO A 190 28.94 -35.87 -6.13
C PRO A 190 30.21 -35.07 -5.86
N ILE A 191 30.06 -33.86 -5.33
CA ILE A 191 31.15 -32.88 -5.17
C ILE A 191 32.28 -33.44 -4.28
N CYS A 192 31.96 -34.15 -3.21
CA CYS A 192 32.97 -34.76 -2.34
C CYS A 192 33.77 -35.90 -2.99
N ILE A 193 33.29 -36.53 -4.08
CA ILE A 193 34.15 -37.41 -4.89
C ILE A 193 35.15 -36.57 -5.69
N LYS A 194 34.66 -35.54 -6.40
CA LYS A 194 35.51 -34.70 -7.28
C LYS A 194 36.70 -34.08 -6.55
N ALA A 195 36.51 -33.64 -5.32
CA ALA A 195 37.52 -32.90 -4.56
C ALA A 195 38.66 -33.74 -3.97
N ALA A 196 38.47 -35.06 -3.76
CA ALA A 196 39.34 -35.86 -2.89
C ALA A 196 39.92 -37.14 -3.53
N CYS A 197 39.50 -37.53 -4.73
CA CYS A 197 39.59 -38.92 -5.18
C CYS A 197 40.69 -39.27 -6.21
N SER A 198 41.88 -38.65 -6.15
CA SER A 198 43.00 -39.05 -7.05
C SER A 198 43.44 -40.53 -6.95
N PRO A 199 43.30 -41.25 -5.81
CA PRO A 199 43.56 -42.69 -5.77
C PRO A 199 42.52 -43.52 -6.56
N TYR A 200 41.26 -43.06 -6.60
CA TYR A 200 40.22 -43.70 -7.40
C TYR A 200 40.46 -43.48 -8.88
N GLU A 201 40.93 -42.31 -9.30
CA GLU A 201 41.35 -42.11 -10.69
C GLU A 201 42.41 -43.15 -11.10
N GLN A 202 43.39 -43.45 -10.22
CA GLN A 202 44.41 -44.48 -10.51
C GLN A 202 43.83 -45.89 -10.59
N GLN A 203 42.90 -46.27 -9.70
CA GLN A 203 42.23 -47.57 -9.77
C GLN A 203 41.33 -47.70 -11.01
N TRP A 204 40.51 -46.69 -11.27
CA TRP A 204 39.53 -46.68 -12.35
C TRP A 204 40.15 -46.49 -13.73
N ARG A 205 41.35 -45.91 -13.86
CA ARG A 205 42.10 -45.82 -15.14
C ARG A 205 42.28 -47.17 -15.84
N ALA A 206 42.36 -48.29 -15.10
CA ALA A 206 42.45 -49.63 -15.68
C ALA A 206 41.13 -50.13 -16.31
N SER A 207 39.99 -49.57 -15.90
CA SER A 207 38.64 -49.94 -16.35
C SER A 207 37.96 -48.83 -17.18
N MET A 208 38.68 -47.75 -17.54
CA MET A 208 38.18 -46.66 -18.37
C MET A 208 38.19 -47.03 -19.84
N HIS A 209 37.04 -46.86 -20.47
CA HIS A 209 36.83 -47.11 -21.89
C HIS A 209 36.32 -45.84 -22.55
N ASN A 210 36.90 -45.49 -23.70
CA ASN A 210 36.49 -44.27 -24.40
C ASN A 210 35.17 -44.50 -25.16
N GLY A 211 34.52 -43.41 -25.59
CA GLY A 211 33.23 -43.49 -26.27
C GLY A 211 33.27 -44.19 -27.63
N LYS A 212 34.42 -44.23 -28.30
CA LYS A 212 34.63 -44.97 -29.54
C LYS A 212 34.72 -46.47 -29.28
N ASP A 213 35.52 -46.92 -28.30
CA ASP A 213 35.62 -48.34 -27.92
C ASP A 213 34.25 -48.92 -27.54
N THR A 214 33.48 -48.13 -26.79
CA THR A 214 32.15 -48.53 -26.30
C THR A 214 31.05 -48.40 -27.34
N ALA A 215 31.12 -47.46 -28.29
CA ALA A 215 30.16 -47.37 -29.39
C ALA A 215 30.09 -48.67 -30.21
N TRP A 216 31.24 -49.27 -30.53
CA TRP A 216 31.31 -50.57 -31.23
C TRP A 216 30.60 -51.73 -30.51
N ALA A 217 30.49 -51.66 -29.19
CA ALA A 217 29.88 -52.71 -28.38
C ALA A 217 28.44 -52.40 -27.94
N ASN A 218 28.02 -51.13 -27.93
CA ASN A 218 26.78 -50.68 -27.28
C ASN A 218 25.62 -50.37 -28.26
N PHE A 219 25.81 -50.61 -29.56
CA PHE A 219 24.83 -50.25 -30.62
C PHE A 219 23.46 -50.97 -30.52
N ASN A 220 23.30 -51.95 -29.62
CA ASN A 220 22.05 -52.70 -29.42
C ASN A 220 21.10 -52.11 -28.36
N ILE A 221 21.46 -51.03 -27.64
CA ILE A 221 20.55 -50.41 -26.64
C ILE A 221 19.64 -49.32 -27.27
N GLY A 222 18.78 -49.75 -28.18
CA GLY A 222 17.41 -49.20 -28.28
C GLY A 222 17.21 -47.74 -28.75
N ARG A 223 18.14 -47.12 -29.50
CA ARG A 223 17.87 -45.86 -30.21
C ARG A 223 18.26 -45.92 -31.69
N PRO A 224 17.31 -46.02 -32.63
CA PRO A 224 17.56 -46.01 -34.07
C PRO A 224 17.74 -44.58 -34.65
N ASP A 225 18.17 -43.62 -33.81
CA ASP A 225 18.44 -42.25 -34.23
C ASP A 225 19.78 -42.21 -34.99
N ASN A 226 19.75 -42.50 -36.29
CA ASN A 226 20.92 -42.49 -37.21
C ASN A 226 21.61 -41.11 -37.38
N ASN A 227 21.25 -40.13 -36.56
CA ASN A 227 21.77 -38.75 -36.52
C ASN A 227 22.40 -38.42 -35.15
N LEU A 228 23.16 -39.36 -34.57
CA LEU A 228 24.19 -38.99 -33.59
C LEU A 228 25.32 -38.27 -34.34
N PRO A 229 25.64 -36.99 -34.05
CA PRO A 229 26.78 -36.33 -34.66
C PRO A 229 28.08 -37.02 -34.26
N SER A 230 29.05 -37.08 -35.17
CA SER A 230 30.46 -37.49 -34.92
C SER A 230 31.05 -36.90 -33.64
N ASP A 231 30.62 -35.67 -33.34
CA ASP A 231 31.06 -34.81 -32.25
C ASP A 231 30.72 -35.37 -30.86
N LYS A 232 29.96 -36.48 -30.78
CA LYS A 232 29.57 -37.18 -29.55
C LYS A 232 30.35 -38.48 -29.28
N GLU A 233 31.35 -38.84 -30.10
CA GLU A 233 32.19 -40.03 -29.86
C GLU A 233 33.04 -39.94 -28.57
N CYS A 234 33.22 -38.76 -27.97
CA CYS A 234 34.08 -38.54 -26.81
C CYS A 234 33.39 -38.72 -25.44
N GLY A 235 32.61 -39.78 -25.28
CA GLY A 235 32.17 -40.27 -23.97
C GLY A 235 33.33 -40.89 -23.16
N LEU A 236 33.15 -41.02 -21.84
CA LEU A 236 33.98 -41.89 -20.99
C LEU A 236 33.08 -42.76 -20.13
N TYR A 237 33.40 -44.05 -20.12
CA TYR A 237 32.64 -45.10 -19.47
C TYR A 237 33.55 -45.92 -18.55
N LEU A 238 32.98 -46.42 -17.44
CA LEU A 238 33.61 -47.44 -16.59
C LEU A 238 32.76 -48.71 -16.56
N SER A 239 33.45 -49.84 -16.39
CA SER A 239 32.85 -51.07 -15.85
C SER A 239 32.15 -50.78 -14.52
N ARG A 240 30.82 -50.99 -14.46
CA ARG A 240 30.03 -50.83 -13.23
C ARG A 240 30.51 -51.82 -12.16
N ALA A 241 30.87 -53.03 -12.57
CA ALA A 241 31.40 -54.05 -11.67
C ALA A 241 32.65 -53.56 -10.91
N ASP A 242 33.59 -52.94 -11.60
CA ASP A 242 34.86 -52.49 -11.01
C ASP A 242 34.68 -51.24 -10.14
N VAL A 243 33.87 -50.29 -10.62
CA VAL A 243 33.49 -49.07 -9.88
C VAL A 243 32.79 -49.41 -8.57
N CYS A 244 31.75 -50.25 -8.63
CA CYS A 244 30.93 -50.54 -7.48
C CYS A 244 31.60 -51.50 -6.51
N GLY A 245 32.47 -52.39 -7.00
CA GLY A 245 33.34 -53.22 -6.15
C GLY A 245 34.36 -52.39 -5.37
N SER A 246 35.07 -51.46 -6.04
CA SER A 246 36.05 -50.57 -5.39
C SER A 246 35.40 -49.56 -4.44
N LEU A 247 34.27 -48.95 -4.82
CA LEU A 247 33.51 -48.04 -3.93
C LEU A 247 33.02 -48.74 -2.66
N GLN A 248 32.56 -49.99 -2.75
CA GLN A 248 32.00 -50.68 -1.58
C GLN A 248 33.02 -50.83 -0.45
N GLN A 249 34.28 -51.12 -0.77
CA GLN A 249 35.32 -51.32 0.23
C GLN A 249 35.57 -50.02 1.04
N THR A 250 35.62 -48.86 0.38
CA THR A 250 35.86 -47.58 1.05
C THR A 250 34.62 -46.96 1.68
N ALA A 251 33.42 -47.26 1.16
CA ALA A 251 32.15 -46.79 1.72
C ALA A 251 31.91 -47.27 3.17
N LYS A 252 32.58 -48.36 3.59
CA LYS A 252 32.51 -48.89 4.96
C LYS A 252 33.44 -48.21 5.96
N GLU A 253 34.60 -47.69 5.55
CA GLU A 253 35.73 -47.53 6.49
C GLU A 253 36.31 -46.12 6.67
N THR A 254 36.10 -45.14 5.77
CA THR A 254 36.53 -43.74 6.10
C THR A 254 35.84 -42.62 5.33
N CYS A 255 35.84 -42.68 3.99
CA CYS A 255 35.57 -41.52 3.12
C CYS A 255 34.28 -40.72 3.47
N PRO A 256 33.11 -41.34 3.71
CA PRO A 256 31.85 -40.62 3.95
C PRO A 256 31.80 -39.81 5.25
N LYS A 257 32.75 -40.00 6.19
CA LYS A 257 32.82 -39.28 7.47
C LYS A 257 33.86 -38.15 7.49
N THR A 258 34.87 -38.19 6.63
CA THR A 258 35.96 -37.19 6.61
C THR A 258 35.98 -36.31 5.36
N MET A 259 35.38 -36.73 4.25
CA MET A 259 35.51 -36.05 2.95
C MET A 259 34.19 -35.50 2.40
N CYS A 260 33.06 -36.18 2.62
CA CYS A 260 31.73 -35.58 2.44
C CYS A 260 31.37 -34.84 3.74
N SER A 261 31.81 -33.58 3.83
CA SER A 261 31.83 -32.77 5.05
C SER A 261 30.44 -32.36 5.53
N THR A 262 29.54 -32.09 4.60
CA THR A 262 28.14 -31.73 4.86
C THR A 262 27.23 -32.96 4.77
N ARG A 263 26.07 -32.91 5.46
CA ARG A 263 25.03 -33.94 5.30
C ARG A 263 24.49 -33.99 3.87
N LEU A 264 24.46 -32.85 3.18
CA LEU A 264 24.06 -32.76 1.77
C LEU A 264 25.04 -33.50 0.85
N GLU A 265 26.35 -33.30 0.99
CA GLU A 265 27.35 -34.04 0.21
C GLU A 265 27.24 -35.55 0.43
N ARG A 266 27.04 -35.99 1.69
CA ARG A 266 26.79 -37.42 1.99
C ARG A 266 25.48 -37.90 1.37
N THR A 267 24.42 -37.10 1.40
CA THR A 267 23.13 -37.41 0.78
C THR A 267 23.28 -37.59 -0.73
N GLN A 268 23.94 -36.65 -1.41
CA GLN A 268 24.25 -36.73 -2.84
C GLN A 268 25.10 -37.97 -3.16
N TYR A 269 26.11 -38.26 -2.33
CA TYR A 269 26.95 -39.46 -2.46
C TYR A 269 26.15 -40.77 -2.33
N LEU A 270 25.32 -40.89 -1.30
CA LEU A 270 24.52 -42.10 -1.05
C LEU A 270 23.46 -42.33 -2.13
N LEU A 271 22.76 -41.28 -2.57
CA LEU A 271 21.80 -41.36 -3.67
C LEU A 271 22.48 -41.77 -4.99
N TRP A 272 23.61 -41.13 -5.32
CA TRP A 272 24.41 -41.49 -6.49
C TRP A 272 24.94 -42.92 -6.43
N LEU A 273 25.43 -43.37 -5.27
CA LEU A 273 25.92 -44.73 -5.05
C LEU A 273 24.78 -45.74 -5.23
N ASN A 274 23.60 -45.49 -4.66
CA ASN A 274 22.44 -46.36 -4.84
C ASN A 274 22.02 -46.43 -6.33
N LYS A 275 21.86 -45.28 -6.98
CA LYS A 275 21.49 -45.18 -8.41
C LYS A 275 22.50 -45.86 -9.34
N THR A 276 23.80 -45.75 -9.03
CA THR A 276 24.89 -46.23 -9.88
C THR A 276 25.26 -47.69 -9.61
N CYS A 277 25.05 -48.19 -8.39
CA CYS A 277 25.60 -49.49 -7.96
C CYS A 277 24.60 -50.52 -7.41
N SER A 278 23.35 -50.15 -7.11
CA SER A 278 22.36 -51.11 -6.56
C SER A 278 22.10 -52.35 -7.44
N THR A 279 22.28 -52.22 -8.76
CA THR A 279 22.12 -53.31 -9.74
C THR A 279 23.41 -54.08 -10.04
N ALA A 280 24.56 -53.63 -9.55
CA ALA A 280 25.86 -54.19 -9.90
C ALA A 280 26.14 -55.47 -9.10
N ALA A 281 26.43 -56.59 -9.78
CA ALA A 281 26.65 -57.88 -9.12
C ALA A 281 27.86 -57.92 -8.15
N SER A 282 28.80 -56.97 -8.25
CA SER A 282 29.92 -56.80 -7.32
C SER A 282 29.55 -56.05 -6.03
N PHE A 283 28.41 -55.34 -6.02
CA PHE A 283 27.99 -54.46 -4.94
C PHE A 283 27.14 -55.22 -3.92
N LYS A 284 27.74 -55.61 -2.79
CA LYS A 284 27.07 -56.41 -1.73
C LYS A 284 26.13 -55.54 -0.84
N GLY A 285 25.40 -54.60 -1.43
CA GLY A 285 24.45 -53.71 -0.78
C GLY A 285 25.00 -52.40 -0.20
N MET A 286 24.07 -51.46 0.02
CA MET A 286 24.26 -50.17 0.70
C MET A 286 24.57 -50.34 2.21
N PRO A 287 25.09 -49.31 2.91
CA PRO A 287 25.25 -49.34 4.35
C PRO A 287 23.93 -49.59 5.10
N LEU A 288 23.98 -50.23 6.27
CA LEU A 288 22.81 -50.44 7.10
C LEU A 288 22.22 -49.08 7.54
N ASN A 289 20.90 -48.92 7.44
CA ASN A 289 20.17 -47.69 7.75
C ASN A 289 20.60 -46.45 6.93
N TRP A 290 21.23 -46.63 5.76
CA TRP A 290 21.67 -45.51 4.90
C TRP A 290 20.55 -44.51 4.57
N GLU A 291 19.31 -44.98 4.47
CA GLU A 291 18.10 -44.18 4.25
C GLU A 291 17.84 -43.14 5.34
N ALA A 292 18.21 -43.42 6.59
CA ALA A 292 18.09 -42.47 7.70
C ALA A 292 19.18 -41.37 7.69
N ASP A 293 20.24 -41.56 6.91
CA ASP A 293 21.30 -40.57 6.68
C ASP A 293 21.00 -39.65 5.47
N ILE A 294 19.93 -39.91 4.70
CA ILE A 294 19.51 -39.11 3.52
C ILE A 294 18.69 -37.88 3.97
N LYS A 295 19.15 -36.67 3.63
CA LYS A 295 18.34 -35.44 3.65
C LYS A 295 17.76 -35.11 2.26
N ALA A 296 16.81 -35.93 1.79
CA ALA A 296 16.20 -35.74 0.46
C ALA A 296 14.72 -36.12 0.45
N GLY A 297 13.90 -35.31 -0.22
CA GLY A 297 12.54 -35.64 -0.66
C GLY A 297 11.44 -35.91 0.38
N VAL A 298 11.76 -36.32 1.61
CA VAL A 298 10.75 -36.71 2.62
C VAL A 298 9.88 -35.51 2.99
N THR A 299 8.57 -35.66 2.80
CA THR A 299 7.52 -34.73 3.23
C THR A 299 7.25 -34.83 4.74
N SER A 300 8.31 -34.78 5.56
CA SER A 300 8.16 -34.65 7.01
C SER A 300 7.56 -33.27 7.31
N PRO A 301 6.45 -33.18 8.08
CA PRO A 301 5.84 -31.90 8.45
C PRO A 301 6.71 -31.03 9.37
N GLU A 302 7.89 -31.51 9.77
CA GLU A 302 8.90 -30.79 10.54
C GLU A 302 9.74 -29.80 9.71
N TYR A 303 9.66 -29.88 8.38
CA TYR A 303 10.48 -29.09 7.44
C TYR A 303 9.65 -28.43 6.35
N ASP A 304 9.84 -27.13 6.20
CA ASP A 304 9.15 -26.30 5.20
C ASP A 304 10.14 -25.62 4.24
N HIS A 305 9.66 -25.14 3.10
CA HIS A 305 10.49 -24.43 2.13
C HIS A 305 10.99 -23.11 2.74
N GLY A 306 12.30 -22.94 2.86
CA GLY A 306 12.90 -21.90 3.72
C GLY A 306 12.63 -20.46 3.30
N ASN A 307 12.13 -20.26 2.08
CA ASN A 307 11.75 -18.97 1.52
C ASN A 307 10.31 -18.54 1.89
N ASP A 308 9.43 -19.49 2.18
CA ASP A 308 7.98 -19.23 2.30
C ASP A 308 7.55 -18.84 3.72
N LEU A 309 8.40 -19.10 4.73
CA LEU A 309 8.15 -18.64 6.11
C LEU A 309 8.30 -17.12 6.22
N THR A 310 7.21 -16.43 5.94
CA THR A 310 6.99 -15.01 6.17
C THR A 310 6.59 -14.77 7.63
N PHE A 311 7.53 -14.28 8.44
CA PHE A 311 7.20 -13.76 9.77
C PHE A 311 6.24 -12.55 9.65
N PRO A 312 5.40 -12.28 10.65
CA PRO A 312 4.57 -11.07 10.69
C PRO A 312 5.40 -9.79 10.52
N GLU A 313 4.84 -8.79 9.85
CA GLU A 313 5.55 -7.53 9.52
C GLU A 313 6.14 -6.84 10.76
N CYS A 314 5.40 -6.82 11.87
CA CYS A 314 5.83 -6.30 13.17
C CYS A 314 7.07 -6.98 13.76
N ALA A 315 7.39 -8.20 13.33
CA ALA A 315 8.52 -8.98 13.82
C ALA A 315 9.77 -8.77 12.94
N ASN A 316 9.59 -8.50 11.64
CA ASN A 316 10.69 -8.27 10.70
C ASN A 316 11.39 -6.89 10.86
N GLN A 317 10.99 -6.07 11.83
CA GLN A 317 11.49 -4.70 12.00
C GLN A 317 12.65 -4.63 13.03
N GLY A 318 13.62 -3.75 12.77
CA GLY A 318 14.74 -3.44 13.66
C GLY A 318 15.54 -4.67 14.12
N SER A 319 16.00 -4.66 15.37
CA SER A 319 16.83 -5.73 15.95
C SER A 319 16.12 -7.08 15.99
N CYS A 320 14.79 -7.10 16.00
CA CYS A 320 14.03 -8.34 15.93
C CYS A 320 14.14 -8.99 14.55
N GLY A 321 14.00 -8.23 13.46
CA GLY A 321 14.18 -8.72 12.10
C GLY A 321 15.57 -9.32 11.85
N GLU A 322 16.61 -8.68 12.36
CA GLU A 322 17.98 -9.21 12.32
C GLU A 322 18.12 -10.52 13.12
N SER A 323 17.53 -10.58 14.31
CA SER A 323 17.56 -11.77 15.17
C SER A 323 16.82 -12.95 14.53
N LEU A 324 15.64 -12.70 13.95
CA LEU A 324 14.87 -13.68 13.19
C LEU A 324 15.59 -14.15 11.93
N ALA A 325 16.35 -13.27 11.26
CA ALA A 325 17.19 -13.67 10.12
C ALA A 325 18.35 -14.58 10.55
N VAL A 326 18.97 -14.32 11.71
CA VAL A 326 19.97 -15.21 12.32
C VAL A 326 19.36 -16.55 12.73
N TRP A 327 18.21 -16.54 13.42
CA TRP A 327 17.52 -17.78 13.82
C TRP A 327 17.08 -18.60 12.61
N ARG A 328 16.47 -17.97 11.59
CA ARG A 328 16.14 -18.62 10.30
C ARG A 328 17.40 -19.25 9.71
N LYS A 329 18.50 -18.51 9.57
CA LYS A 329 19.77 -19.03 9.04
C LYS A 329 20.36 -20.18 9.87
N SER A 330 20.14 -20.21 11.18
CA SER A 330 20.62 -21.29 12.06
C SER A 330 19.74 -22.54 12.10
N ALA A 331 18.46 -22.42 11.73
CA ALA A 331 17.50 -23.52 11.59
C ALA A 331 17.30 -23.97 10.13
N SER A 332 17.85 -23.21 9.17
CA SER A 332 18.01 -23.61 7.78
C SER A 332 19.08 -24.70 7.64
N ASP A 333 18.76 -25.75 6.90
CA ASP A 333 19.73 -26.76 6.44
C ASP A 333 19.45 -27.06 4.96
N ASP A 334 20.46 -27.49 4.21
CA ASP A 334 20.34 -27.70 2.77
C ASP A 334 19.93 -29.14 2.47
N PHE A 335 18.76 -29.29 1.84
CA PHE A 335 18.18 -30.55 1.44
C PHE A 335 18.40 -30.81 -0.05
N CYS A 336 18.41 -32.10 -0.39
CA CYS A 336 18.49 -32.56 -1.76
C CYS A 336 17.09 -32.65 -2.39
N SER A 337 16.85 -31.89 -3.45
CA SER A 337 15.66 -32.02 -4.30
C SER A 337 15.84 -33.25 -5.20
N LEU A 338 15.01 -34.26 -4.99
CA LEU A 338 15.01 -35.49 -5.81
C LEU A 338 14.38 -35.24 -7.17
N ASN A 339 15.02 -35.74 -8.23
CA ASN A 339 14.41 -35.85 -9.55
C ASN A 339 13.16 -36.74 -9.52
N GLN A 340 12.40 -36.74 -10.61
CA GLN A 340 11.25 -37.65 -10.83
C GLN A 340 11.60 -39.14 -10.70
N ASP A 341 12.89 -39.50 -10.75
CA ASP A 341 13.37 -40.87 -10.51
C ASP A 341 13.50 -41.25 -9.03
N GLY A 342 13.37 -40.30 -8.10
CA GLY A 342 13.57 -40.51 -6.66
C GLY A 342 15.02 -40.85 -6.24
N GLN A 343 15.98 -40.82 -7.18
CA GLN A 343 17.29 -41.44 -7.04
C GLN A 343 18.46 -40.48 -7.29
N SER A 344 18.23 -39.27 -7.78
CA SER A 344 19.30 -38.27 -7.97
C SER A 344 18.90 -36.85 -7.61
N CYS A 345 19.87 -36.12 -7.05
CA CYS A 345 19.76 -34.70 -6.73
C CYS A 345 19.81 -33.85 -7.99
N TYR A 346 18.86 -32.92 -8.19
CA TYR A 346 18.95 -31.89 -9.25
C TYR A 346 19.21 -30.48 -8.72
N ALA A 347 18.78 -30.20 -7.48
CA ALA A 347 18.95 -28.90 -6.84
C ALA A 347 19.20 -29.08 -5.33
N ASN A 348 19.77 -28.03 -4.75
CA ASN A 348 19.86 -27.86 -3.30
C ASN A 348 18.72 -26.93 -2.89
N GLU A 349 17.82 -27.39 -2.02
CA GLU A 349 16.77 -26.59 -1.42
C GLU A 349 17.11 -26.32 0.05
N THR A 350 17.37 -25.06 0.41
CA THR A 350 17.44 -24.67 1.81
C THR A 350 16.04 -24.79 2.43
N ARG A 351 15.85 -25.72 3.36
CA ARG A 351 14.60 -25.93 4.10
C ARG A 351 14.78 -25.59 5.57
N LEU A 352 13.70 -25.16 6.20
CA LEU A 352 13.71 -24.63 7.56
C LEU A 352 13.20 -25.67 8.54
N SER A 353 13.99 -26.00 9.56
CA SER A 353 13.63 -26.96 10.60
C SER A 353 12.80 -26.29 11.70
N TYR A 354 11.50 -26.58 11.75
CA TYR A 354 10.65 -26.04 12.81
C TYR A 354 11.05 -26.56 14.20
N ALA A 355 11.60 -27.77 14.29
CA ALA A 355 12.17 -28.31 15.53
C ALA A 355 13.37 -27.50 16.08
N GLN A 356 14.12 -26.79 15.22
CA GLN A 356 15.23 -25.92 15.63
C GLN A 356 14.80 -24.46 15.81
N LEU A 357 13.85 -23.98 15.00
CA LEU A 357 13.35 -22.61 15.04
C LEU A 357 12.44 -22.36 16.25
N CYS A 358 11.44 -23.22 16.47
CA CYS A 358 10.38 -22.99 17.44
C CYS A 358 10.86 -22.86 18.89
N PRO A 359 11.91 -23.56 19.38
CA PRO A 359 12.48 -23.32 20.71
C PRO A 359 13.01 -21.89 20.95
N GLN A 360 13.29 -21.10 19.89
CA GLN A 360 13.66 -19.68 20.01
C GLN A 360 12.43 -18.74 19.99
N LEU A 361 11.25 -19.25 19.63
CA LEU A 361 10.04 -18.47 19.44
C LEU A 361 9.05 -18.65 20.61
N SER A 362 8.66 -17.54 21.23
CA SER A 362 7.75 -17.50 22.38
C SER A 362 6.87 -16.24 22.34
N TYR A 363 5.79 -16.24 23.12
CA TYR A 363 4.95 -15.07 23.36
C TYR A 363 4.91 -14.70 24.86
N PRO A 364 5.21 -13.43 25.24
CA PRO A 364 5.75 -12.37 24.39
C PRO A 364 7.16 -12.71 23.88
N LEU A 365 7.55 -12.15 22.73
CA LEU A 365 8.86 -12.41 22.15
C LEU A 365 9.97 -11.99 23.12
N THR A 366 10.91 -12.89 23.40
CA THR A 366 12.00 -12.67 24.37
C THR A 366 13.26 -12.05 23.74
N GLY A 367 14.15 -11.52 24.59
CA GLY A 367 15.47 -11.03 24.17
C GLY A 367 15.41 -9.78 23.29
N THR A 368 16.14 -9.79 22.18
CA THR A 368 16.24 -8.68 21.20
C THR A 368 14.93 -8.36 20.46
N CYS A 369 13.92 -9.24 20.58
CA CYS A 369 12.56 -9.03 20.10
C CYS A 369 11.58 -8.54 21.19
N SER A 370 12.03 -8.29 22.42
CA SER A 370 11.18 -7.80 23.51
C SER A 370 10.50 -6.47 23.16
N GLY A 371 9.17 -6.45 23.18
CA GLY A 371 8.33 -5.31 22.83
C GLY A 371 7.76 -5.33 21.42
N TYR A 372 8.33 -6.10 20.48
CA TYR A 372 7.82 -6.23 19.13
C TYR A 372 6.50 -7.04 19.09
N CYS A 373 5.61 -6.71 18.14
CA CYS A 373 4.28 -7.32 18.00
C CYS A 373 3.41 -7.29 19.28
N THR A 374 3.64 -6.35 20.20
CA THR A 374 2.85 -6.22 21.44
C THR A 374 1.52 -5.50 21.24
N HIS A 375 1.42 -4.65 20.21
CA HIS A 375 0.21 -3.89 19.86
C HIS A 375 -0.95 -4.79 19.43
N SER A 376 -2.17 -4.37 19.75
CA SER A 376 -3.41 -5.12 19.54
C SER A 376 -3.70 -5.43 18.06
N ALA A 377 -3.18 -4.63 17.12
CA ALA A 377 -3.28 -4.90 15.69
C ALA A 377 -2.40 -6.07 15.20
N ASP A 378 -1.31 -6.37 15.92
CA ASP A 378 -0.25 -7.27 15.47
C ASP A 378 -0.08 -8.51 16.35
N ARG A 379 -0.40 -8.43 17.65
CA ARG A 379 -0.39 -9.59 18.55
C ARG A 379 -1.20 -10.77 17.98
N PRO A 380 -2.44 -10.61 17.45
CA PRO A 380 -3.17 -11.75 16.92
C PRO A 380 -2.48 -12.41 15.73
N LYS A 381 -1.84 -11.62 14.84
CA LYS A 381 -1.05 -12.14 13.70
C LYS A 381 0.13 -12.97 14.18
N LEU A 382 0.83 -12.50 15.23
CA LEU A 382 1.94 -13.24 15.84
C LEU A 382 1.47 -14.51 16.55
N LEU A 383 0.38 -14.45 17.32
CA LEU A 383 -0.17 -15.61 18.02
C LEU A 383 -0.67 -16.68 17.03
N GLU A 384 -1.36 -16.28 15.96
CA GLU A 384 -1.79 -17.16 14.89
C GLU A 384 -0.60 -17.77 14.13
N PHE A 385 0.42 -16.96 13.81
CA PHE A 385 1.68 -17.43 13.22
C PHE A 385 2.36 -18.47 14.12
N LEU A 386 2.59 -18.16 15.40
CA LEU A 386 3.22 -19.07 16.36
C LEU A 386 2.42 -20.37 16.51
N ASN A 387 1.08 -20.28 16.60
CA ASN A 387 0.23 -21.45 16.66
C ASN A 387 0.31 -22.29 15.37
N LYS A 388 0.20 -21.67 14.19
CA LYS A 388 0.25 -22.35 12.89
C LYS A 388 1.60 -23.02 12.63
N THR A 389 2.70 -22.36 12.98
CA THR A 389 4.06 -22.82 12.67
C THR A 389 4.63 -23.77 13.73
N CYS A 390 4.31 -23.60 15.01
CA CYS A 390 5.00 -24.29 16.09
C CYS A 390 4.14 -25.23 16.97
N SER A 391 2.79 -25.17 16.92
CA SER A 391 1.95 -26.02 17.78
C SER A 391 2.10 -27.54 17.53
N GLY A 392 2.54 -27.94 16.33
CA GLY A 392 2.83 -29.33 16.00
C GLY A 392 4.18 -29.85 16.51
N ILE A 393 5.06 -28.99 17.03
CA ILE A 393 6.41 -29.36 17.45
C ILE A 393 6.39 -29.85 18.90
N SER A 394 6.71 -31.13 19.08
CA SER A 394 6.84 -31.73 20.42
C SER A 394 7.82 -30.95 21.29
N GLN A 395 7.49 -30.77 22.58
CA GLN A 395 8.25 -29.99 23.57
C GLN A 395 8.20 -28.46 23.40
N TRP A 396 7.56 -27.90 22.36
CA TRP A 396 7.37 -26.45 22.28
C TRP A 396 6.24 -25.97 23.20
N SER A 397 6.55 -25.02 24.08
CA SER A 397 5.60 -24.38 25.00
C SER A 397 5.65 -22.85 24.90
N GLY A 398 5.87 -22.32 23.69
CA GLY A 398 6.08 -20.88 23.47
C GLY A 398 4.82 -20.02 23.58
N LEU A 399 3.62 -20.62 23.54
CA LEU A 399 2.36 -19.92 23.77
C LEU A 399 1.87 -20.14 25.22
N PRO A 400 1.39 -19.09 25.93
CA PRO A 400 0.76 -19.25 27.23
C PRO A 400 -0.59 -19.97 27.10
N SER A 401 -1.04 -20.65 28.16
CA SER A 401 -2.28 -21.45 28.13
C SER A 401 -3.55 -20.66 27.81
N ASN A 402 -3.54 -19.34 28.00
CA ASN A 402 -4.63 -18.41 27.69
C ASN A 402 -4.40 -17.62 26.39
N TRP A 403 -3.54 -18.08 25.47
CA TRP A 403 -3.23 -17.35 24.24
C TRP A 403 -4.45 -17.04 23.36
N VAL A 404 -5.51 -17.85 23.44
CA VAL A 404 -6.78 -17.60 22.73
C VAL A 404 -7.49 -16.35 23.26
N ASP A 405 -7.39 -16.05 24.57
CA ASP A 405 -7.90 -14.80 25.14
C ASP A 405 -7.06 -13.61 24.67
N LEU A 406 -5.76 -13.82 24.41
CA LEU A 406 -4.88 -12.81 23.83
C LEU A 406 -5.15 -12.55 22.33
N LEU A 407 -5.90 -13.40 21.62
CA LEU A 407 -6.44 -13.03 20.30
C LEU A 407 -7.50 -11.93 20.41
N GLN A 408 -8.19 -11.86 21.56
CA GLN A 408 -9.15 -10.79 21.83
C GLN A 408 -8.42 -9.49 22.20
N LEU A 409 -9.08 -8.38 21.91
CA LEU A 409 -8.62 -7.04 22.25
C LEU A 409 -8.73 -6.85 23.78
N GLN A 410 -7.65 -6.48 24.45
CA GLN A 410 -7.58 -6.37 25.91
C GLN A 410 -7.89 -4.94 26.37
N LEU A 411 -8.58 -4.79 27.51
CA LEU A 411 -9.01 -3.48 28.01
C LEU A 411 -7.84 -2.50 28.23
N SER A 412 -6.66 -3.00 28.59
CA SER A 412 -5.43 -2.21 28.76
C SER A 412 -4.93 -1.57 27.46
N GLU A 413 -5.11 -2.23 26.32
CA GLU A 413 -4.70 -1.73 24.99
C GLU A 413 -5.67 -0.65 24.49
N VAL A 414 -6.94 -0.78 24.88
CA VAL A 414 -8.01 0.14 24.50
C VAL A 414 -8.00 1.41 25.35
N LYS A 415 -7.24 1.45 26.45
CA LYS A 415 -7.08 2.61 27.33
C LYS A 415 -5.85 3.46 26.91
N PRO A 416 -6.04 4.72 26.42
CA PRO A 416 -4.94 5.60 26.05
C PRO A 416 -4.11 6.13 27.24
N TRP A 417 -4.57 5.88 28.46
CA TRP A 417 -3.82 6.06 29.71
C TRP A 417 -4.14 4.87 30.61
N PRO A 418 -3.17 4.21 31.27
CA PRO A 418 -3.45 3.01 32.06
C PRO A 418 -4.48 3.29 33.18
N GLU A 419 -4.27 4.40 33.89
CA GLU A 419 -5.12 4.90 34.98
C GLU A 419 -5.20 6.44 34.86
N VAL A 420 -6.37 7.01 35.16
CA VAL A 420 -6.61 8.47 35.08
C VAL A 420 -7.02 9.03 36.44
N ALA A 421 -7.85 8.30 37.18
CA ALA A 421 -8.24 8.60 38.55
C ALA A 421 -8.76 7.32 39.22
N ASP A 422 -7.94 6.26 39.26
CA ASP A 422 -8.34 5.02 39.95
C ASP A 422 -8.17 5.14 41.47
N TYR A 423 -8.74 4.19 42.22
CA TYR A 423 -8.52 4.09 43.67
C TYR A 423 -7.58 2.92 43.98
N HIS A 424 -6.37 3.23 44.43
CA HIS A 424 -5.47 2.23 45.02
C HIS A 424 -5.70 2.19 46.52
N GLY A 425 -6.31 1.11 47.00
CA GLY A 425 -6.49 0.88 48.43
C GLY A 425 -5.21 0.37 49.07
N ASP A 426 -4.61 1.16 49.97
CA ASP A 426 -3.69 0.62 50.99
C ASP A 426 -4.48 -0.41 51.80
N GLY A 427 -4.04 -1.68 51.76
CA GLY A 427 -4.81 -2.87 52.15
C GLY A 427 -5.16 -3.03 53.64
N SER A 428 -5.17 -1.95 54.41
CA SER A 428 -5.58 -1.88 55.82
C SER A 428 -7.03 -1.43 56.01
N ASP A 429 -7.58 -0.59 55.13
CA ASP A 429 -8.94 -0.06 55.25
C ASP A 429 -9.93 -0.80 54.33
N ASN A 430 -10.82 -1.59 54.93
CA ASN A 430 -11.78 -2.47 54.22
C ASN A 430 -12.96 -1.74 53.54
N ILE A 431 -12.86 -0.44 53.25
CA ILE A 431 -13.95 0.37 52.68
C ILE A 431 -13.46 1.10 51.42
N ALA A 432 -13.43 0.38 50.31
CA ALA A 432 -13.23 0.99 48.99
C ALA A 432 -14.35 2.03 48.70
N PRO A 433 -14.03 3.22 48.17
CA PRO A 433 -15.02 4.25 47.90
C PRO A 433 -15.97 3.82 46.77
N VAL A 434 -17.27 4.05 46.96
CA VAL A 434 -18.28 3.73 45.94
C VAL A 434 -18.09 4.66 44.72
N CYS A 435 -17.56 4.12 43.63
CA CYS A 435 -17.30 4.87 42.42
C CYS A 435 -18.60 5.35 41.74
N PRO A 436 -18.67 6.61 41.29
CA PRO A 436 -19.84 7.13 40.60
C PRO A 436 -19.99 6.49 39.21
N THR A 437 -21.20 6.11 38.83
CA THR A 437 -21.48 5.52 37.51
C THR A 437 -21.20 6.49 36.35
N ALA A 438 -21.07 5.97 35.13
CA ALA A 438 -20.92 6.79 33.93
C ALA A 438 -22.07 7.80 33.80
N GLU A 439 -23.30 7.35 34.10
CA GLU A 439 -24.53 8.15 34.10
C GLU A 439 -24.48 9.28 35.14
N ALA A 440 -23.95 9.03 36.35
CA ALA A 440 -23.81 10.06 37.38
C ALA A 440 -22.80 11.15 36.98
N ASN A 441 -21.69 10.76 36.35
CA ASN A 441 -20.70 11.69 35.79
C ASN A 441 -21.30 12.54 34.65
N ILE A 442 -22.03 11.91 33.72
CA ILE A 442 -22.76 12.58 32.62
C ILE A 442 -23.80 13.55 33.19
N ALA A 443 -24.58 13.14 34.20
CA ALA A 443 -25.60 13.98 34.83
C ALA A 443 -25.00 15.22 35.50
N VAL A 444 -23.79 15.12 36.06
CA VAL A 444 -23.05 16.27 36.62
C VAL A 444 -22.57 17.24 35.54
N PHE A 445 -22.09 16.75 34.39
CA PHE A 445 -21.79 17.63 33.25
C PHE A 445 -23.05 18.29 32.69
N ALA A 446 -24.17 17.57 32.62
CA ALA A 446 -25.45 18.10 32.16
C ALA A 446 -25.99 19.17 33.13
N GLY A 447 -25.94 18.91 34.44
CA GLY A 447 -26.34 19.85 35.49
C GLY A 447 -25.50 21.13 35.51
N ALA A 448 -24.18 21.02 35.34
CA ALA A 448 -23.31 22.19 35.23
C ALA A 448 -23.63 23.03 33.98
N ASN A 449 -23.87 22.40 32.83
CA ASN A 449 -24.29 23.10 31.61
C ASN A 449 -25.71 23.70 31.72
N LEU A 450 -26.63 23.04 32.42
CA LEU A 450 -27.98 23.57 32.70
C LEU A 450 -27.92 24.81 33.61
N ALA A 451 -27.07 24.80 34.64
CA ALA A 451 -26.82 25.99 35.45
C ALA A 451 -26.32 27.15 34.57
N MET A 452 -25.39 26.89 33.64
CA MET A 452 -24.93 27.93 32.71
C MET A 452 -26.01 28.40 31.74
N LEU A 453 -26.92 27.53 31.28
CA LEU A 453 -28.09 27.93 30.48
C LEU A 453 -29.04 28.86 31.24
N LEU A 454 -29.18 28.70 32.55
CA LEU A 454 -30.02 29.54 33.41
C LEU A 454 -29.32 30.87 33.78
N PHE A 455 -28.03 30.83 34.13
CA PHE A 455 -27.29 32.03 34.56
C PHE A 455 -26.85 32.92 33.40
N THR A 456 -26.57 32.39 32.20
CA THR A 456 -26.05 33.20 31.08
C THR A 456 -27.03 34.27 30.57
N PRO A 457 -28.34 34.03 30.43
CA PRO A 457 -29.28 35.10 30.07
C PRO A 457 -29.39 36.22 31.12
N ILE A 458 -29.12 35.92 32.39
CA ILE A 458 -29.27 36.86 33.52
C ILE A 458 -27.97 37.65 33.71
N LEU A 459 -26.87 36.95 34.00
CA LEU A 459 -25.55 37.53 34.28
C LEU A 459 -24.80 37.94 33.01
N GLY A 460 -25.14 37.35 31.86
CA GLY A 460 -24.64 37.75 30.54
C GLY A 460 -25.06 39.16 30.13
N ARG A 461 -26.08 39.72 30.81
CA ARG A 461 -26.69 41.01 30.48
C ARG A 461 -25.95 42.15 31.17
N ARG A 462 -25.19 42.94 30.40
CA ARG A 462 -24.43 44.13 30.85
C ARG A 462 -25.18 45.02 31.85
N LYS A 463 -26.49 45.29 31.66
CA LYS A 463 -27.29 46.12 32.59
C LYS A 463 -27.43 45.51 34.01
N VAL A 464 -27.42 44.18 34.13
CA VAL A 464 -27.45 43.46 35.43
C VAL A 464 -26.08 43.54 36.11
N VAL A 465 -24.99 43.32 35.37
CA VAL A 465 -23.63 43.45 35.91
C VAL A 465 -23.30 44.89 36.31
N GLY A 466 -23.72 45.88 35.51
CA GLY A 466 -23.63 47.30 35.86
C GLY A 466 -24.38 47.64 37.15
N TRP A 467 -25.56 47.05 37.39
CA TRP A 467 -26.29 47.19 38.65
C TRP A 467 -25.55 46.55 39.84
N ILE A 468 -25.10 45.29 39.71
CA ILE A 468 -24.33 44.57 40.75
C ILE A 468 -23.02 45.29 41.11
N THR A 469 -22.38 45.95 40.13
CA THR A 469 -21.08 46.62 40.28
C THR A 469 -21.19 48.12 40.58
N PHE A 470 -22.39 48.62 40.91
CA PHE A 470 -22.67 50.03 41.19
C PHE A 470 -22.17 50.99 40.09
N GLY A 471 -22.35 50.59 38.82
CA GLY A 471 -21.96 51.33 37.62
C GLY A 471 -20.47 51.29 37.28
N ARG A 472 -19.61 50.61 38.05
CA ARG A 472 -18.15 50.59 37.83
C ARG A 472 -17.70 49.72 36.67
N LEU A 473 -18.52 48.79 36.20
CA LEU A 473 -18.19 47.83 35.15
C LEU A 473 -19.36 47.69 34.15
N GLY A 474 -19.04 47.24 32.93
CA GLY A 474 -20.02 47.12 31.84
C GLY A 474 -20.31 48.43 31.08
N GLU A 475 -19.31 49.30 30.87
CA GLU A 475 -19.47 50.47 30.01
C GLU A 475 -19.62 50.09 28.52
N PRO A 476 -20.50 50.75 27.75
CA PRO A 476 -20.58 50.56 26.30
C PRO A 476 -19.22 50.76 25.59
N HIS A 477 -18.91 49.87 24.66
CA HIS A 477 -17.69 49.91 23.81
C HIS A 477 -16.34 49.76 24.53
N SER A 478 -16.29 49.36 25.80
CA SER A 478 -15.03 49.04 26.47
C SER A 478 -14.27 47.91 25.75
N ARG A 479 -12.93 48.00 25.74
CA ARG A 479 -12.05 47.06 25.02
C ARG A 479 -11.51 45.91 25.88
N SER A 480 -11.82 45.90 27.18
CA SER A 480 -11.23 44.94 28.13
C SER A 480 -11.62 43.48 27.87
N TRP A 481 -12.57 43.19 26.97
CA TRP A 481 -12.97 41.84 26.58
C TRP A 481 -11.81 41.03 25.98
N ILE A 482 -10.85 41.73 25.35
CA ILE A 482 -9.59 41.16 24.83
C ILE A 482 -8.77 40.53 25.96
N TYR A 483 -8.83 41.09 27.19
CA TYR A 483 -8.12 40.60 28.37
C TYR A 483 -8.98 39.70 29.26
N MET A 484 -10.30 39.94 29.32
CA MET A 484 -11.22 39.08 30.08
C MET A 484 -11.39 37.70 29.46
N GLY A 485 -11.30 37.54 28.13
CA GLY A 485 -11.29 36.22 27.50
C GLY A 485 -10.17 35.31 28.04
N PRO A 486 -8.89 35.71 27.96
CA PRO A 486 -7.79 34.98 28.59
C PRO A 486 -7.93 34.81 30.11
N ALA A 487 -8.43 35.81 30.84
CA ALA A 487 -8.64 35.70 32.29
C ALA A 487 -9.72 34.67 32.66
N MET A 488 -10.82 34.61 31.92
CA MET A 488 -11.87 33.59 32.06
C MET A 488 -11.37 32.19 31.65
N ALA A 489 -10.49 32.09 30.64
CA ALA A 489 -9.86 30.82 30.27
C ALA A 489 -8.92 30.32 31.38
N LEU A 490 -8.11 31.20 31.96
CA LEU A 490 -7.29 30.90 33.14
C LEU A 490 -8.18 30.49 34.33
N LEU A 491 -9.30 31.16 34.55
CA LEU A 491 -10.27 30.80 35.61
C LEU A 491 -10.82 29.37 35.41
N GLN A 492 -11.16 28.98 34.18
CA GLN A 492 -11.60 27.61 33.87
C GLN A 492 -10.48 26.56 34.06
N LEU A 493 -9.24 26.90 33.73
CA LEU A 493 -8.08 26.04 34.01
C LEU A 493 -7.85 25.90 35.52
N LEU A 494 -7.95 26.99 36.29
CA LEU A 494 -7.87 26.97 37.75
C LEU A 494 -8.99 26.13 38.38
N ALA A 495 -10.21 26.15 37.83
CA ALA A 495 -11.30 25.28 38.27
C ALA A 495 -10.99 23.79 38.07
N ASN A 496 -10.42 23.43 36.91
CA ASN A 496 -9.94 22.06 36.66
C ASN A 496 -8.79 21.68 37.61
N THR A 497 -7.81 22.57 37.82
CA THR A 497 -6.67 22.34 38.72
C THR A 497 -7.11 22.17 40.17
N ALA A 498 -8.01 23.03 40.67
CA ALA A 498 -8.58 22.91 42.01
C ALA A 498 -9.29 21.56 42.20
N ASN A 499 -10.10 21.14 41.23
CA ASN A 499 -10.74 19.83 41.26
C ASN A 499 -9.74 18.65 41.21
N ALA A 500 -8.62 18.80 40.49
CA ALA A 500 -7.63 17.73 40.36
C ALA A 500 -6.81 17.59 41.65
N LEU A 501 -6.50 18.71 42.31
CA LEU A 501 -5.93 18.73 43.66
C LEU A 501 -6.91 18.18 44.70
N ILE A 502 -8.22 18.43 44.58
CA ILE A 502 -9.25 17.82 45.44
C ILE A 502 -9.24 16.29 45.29
N ILE A 503 -9.19 15.75 44.07
CA ILE A 503 -9.06 14.29 43.87
C ILE A 503 -7.76 13.76 44.50
N LYS A 504 -6.60 14.35 44.17
CA LYS A 504 -5.29 13.91 44.70
C LYS A 504 -5.15 14.05 46.23
N SER A 505 -5.98 14.88 46.87
CA SER A 505 -6.03 15.04 48.33
C SER A 505 -6.80 13.94 49.07
N VAL A 506 -7.50 13.05 48.36
CA VAL A 506 -8.19 11.90 48.95
C VAL A 506 -7.21 10.71 49.05
N PRO A 507 -7.12 10.02 50.21
CA PRO A 507 -6.33 8.80 50.35
C PRO A 507 -6.63 7.77 49.24
N GLY A 508 -5.59 7.10 48.76
CA GLY A 508 -5.65 6.18 47.61
C GLY A 508 -5.51 6.84 46.23
N TYR A 509 -5.68 8.16 46.10
CA TYR A 509 -5.53 8.92 44.83
C TYR A 509 -4.20 9.69 44.72
N SER A 510 -3.23 9.41 45.59
CA SER A 510 -1.93 10.10 45.63
C SER A 510 -1.12 9.94 44.33
N HIS A 511 -1.27 8.80 43.65
CA HIS A 511 -0.62 8.46 42.37
C HIS A 511 -1.14 9.30 41.18
N VAL A 512 -2.36 9.87 41.25
CA VAL A 512 -3.05 10.51 40.12
C VAL A 512 -2.24 11.67 39.54
N ASP A 513 -2.01 11.67 38.22
CA ASP A 513 -1.39 12.81 37.54
C ASP A 513 -2.38 13.97 37.36
N THR A 514 -2.19 14.99 38.17
CA THR A 514 -2.91 16.28 38.10
C THR A 514 -2.85 16.89 36.71
N LYS A 515 -1.75 16.74 35.94
CA LYS A 515 -1.61 17.34 34.61
C LYS A 515 -2.54 16.66 33.60
N THR A 516 -2.49 15.33 33.49
CA THR A 516 -3.37 14.54 32.62
C THR A 516 -4.83 14.77 32.97
N LEU A 517 -5.18 14.79 34.26
CA LEU A 517 -6.55 15.05 34.73
C LEU A 517 -7.06 16.47 34.37
N VAL A 518 -6.21 17.50 34.54
CA VAL A 518 -6.53 18.88 34.12
C VAL A 518 -6.71 19.00 32.60
N MET A 519 -5.80 18.41 31.83
CA MET A 519 -5.85 18.40 30.37
C MET A 519 -7.08 17.64 29.85
N LEU A 520 -7.40 16.48 30.44
CA LEU A 520 -8.61 15.74 30.14
C LEU A 520 -9.85 16.60 30.38
N TRP A 521 -9.95 17.25 31.53
CA TRP A 521 -11.12 18.10 31.83
C TRP A 521 -11.22 19.39 31.02
N THR A 522 -10.26 19.73 30.14
CA THR A 522 -10.46 20.80 29.14
C THR A 522 -11.36 20.35 27.98
N THR A 523 -11.46 19.04 27.72
CA THR A 523 -12.33 18.45 26.67
C THR A 523 -13.82 18.39 27.07
N ARG A 524 -14.18 18.74 28.32
CA ARG A 524 -15.57 18.62 28.80
C ARG A 524 -16.51 19.48 27.96
N PRO A 525 -17.69 18.97 27.56
CA PRO A 525 -18.65 19.72 26.76
C PRO A 525 -19.11 20.98 27.52
N ARG A 526 -18.85 22.16 26.94
CA ARG A 526 -19.27 23.47 27.48
C ARG A 526 -20.27 24.14 26.56
N MET A 527 -21.40 24.59 27.09
CA MET A 527 -22.37 25.44 26.38
C MET A 527 -21.97 26.92 26.35
N ALA A 528 -20.66 27.24 26.33
CA ALA A 528 -20.15 28.63 26.26
C ALA A 528 -20.63 29.37 24.99
N TRP A 529 -20.94 28.64 23.91
CA TRP A 529 -21.52 29.17 22.69
C TRP A 529 -22.94 29.74 22.85
N LEU A 530 -23.65 29.50 23.96
CA LEU A 530 -24.99 30.06 24.21
C LEU A 530 -25.00 31.60 24.21
N SER A 531 -23.92 32.25 24.66
CA SER A 531 -23.81 33.71 24.61
C SER A 531 -23.87 34.24 23.17
N ILE A 532 -23.44 33.46 22.18
CA ILE A 532 -23.48 33.81 20.76
C ILE A 532 -24.94 33.83 20.26
N LEU A 533 -25.79 32.91 20.72
CA LEU A 533 -27.23 32.91 20.43
C LEU A 533 -27.97 34.11 21.04
N LEU A 534 -27.41 34.76 22.07
CA LEU A 534 -27.97 35.99 22.65
C LEU A 534 -27.57 37.26 21.87
N VAL A 535 -26.54 37.22 21.01
CA VAL A 535 -26.10 38.42 20.24
C VAL A 535 -27.18 38.99 19.31
N PRO A 536 -28.01 38.20 18.60
CA PRO A 536 -29.14 38.73 17.83
C PRO A 536 -30.26 39.34 18.70
N TYR A 537 -30.33 38.99 19.98
CA TYR A 537 -31.35 39.47 20.90
C TYR A 537 -30.89 40.75 21.60
N GLN A 538 -31.62 41.86 21.45
CA GLN A 538 -31.20 43.20 21.92
C GLN A 538 -29.85 43.64 21.29
N ALA A 539 -29.63 43.25 20.02
CA ALA A 539 -28.44 43.59 19.23
C ALA A 539 -28.18 45.10 19.11
N ASP A 540 -29.24 45.91 19.04
CA ASP A 540 -29.15 47.37 18.88
C ASP A 540 -28.60 48.06 20.16
N ASP A 541 -28.85 47.49 21.34
CA ASP A 541 -28.26 47.89 22.63
C ASP A 541 -26.89 47.22 22.89
N VAL A 542 -26.42 46.34 21.98
CA VAL A 542 -25.12 45.64 22.03
C VAL A 542 -24.92 44.83 23.34
N MET A 543 -26.01 44.43 24.01
CA MET A 543 -25.97 43.99 25.42
C MET A 543 -25.12 42.75 25.69
N TYR A 544 -25.15 41.76 24.80
CA TYR A 544 -24.49 40.46 24.96
C TYR A 544 -23.21 40.32 24.14
N PHE A 545 -22.85 41.31 23.32
CA PHE A 545 -21.71 41.22 22.41
C PHE A 545 -20.38 40.98 23.16
N SER A 546 -20.20 41.65 24.30
CA SER A 546 -19.00 41.51 25.15
C SER A 546 -18.90 40.12 25.78
N CYS A 547 -20.02 39.62 26.34
CA CYS A 547 -20.15 38.26 26.85
C CYS A 547 -19.88 37.20 25.76
N ALA A 548 -20.34 37.44 24.54
CA ALA A 548 -20.14 36.54 23.41
C ALA A 548 -18.69 36.56 22.87
N ALA A 549 -18.07 37.74 22.77
CA ALA A 549 -16.70 37.89 22.34
C ALA A 549 -15.72 37.28 23.36
N THR A 550 -15.92 37.54 24.66
CA THR A 550 -15.12 36.91 25.72
C THR A 550 -15.30 35.39 25.73
N SER A 551 -16.53 34.89 25.69
CA SER A 551 -16.80 33.43 25.69
C SER A 551 -16.25 32.73 24.45
N LEU A 552 -16.25 33.37 23.28
CA LEU A 552 -15.61 32.83 22.07
C LEU A 552 -14.08 32.75 22.21
N VAL A 553 -13.44 33.76 22.81
CA VAL A 553 -11.99 33.73 23.09
C VAL A 553 -11.64 32.66 24.14
N VAL A 554 -12.46 32.52 25.19
CA VAL A 554 -12.32 31.44 26.19
C VAL A 554 -12.41 30.07 25.53
N GLU A 555 -13.45 29.86 24.73
CA GLU A 555 -13.68 28.59 24.09
C GLU A 555 -12.56 28.28 23.08
N LEU A 556 -12.10 29.25 22.29
CA LEU A 556 -10.93 29.08 21.42
C LEU A 556 -9.67 28.64 22.19
N ILE A 557 -9.34 29.28 23.32
CA ILE A 557 -8.17 28.92 24.14
C ILE A 557 -8.32 27.51 24.72
N LEU A 558 -9.49 27.18 25.28
CA LEU A 558 -9.72 25.88 25.90
C LEU A 558 -9.85 24.73 24.88
N GLN A 559 -10.38 25.00 23.69
CA GLN A 559 -10.43 24.05 22.57
C GLN A 559 -9.02 23.78 22.04
N LEU A 560 -8.18 24.81 21.89
CA LEU A 560 -6.76 24.66 21.54
C LEU A 560 -6.00 23.81 22.56
N ILE A 561 -6.21 24.01 23.87
CA ILE A 561 -5.60 23.15 24.90
C ILE A 561 -6.15 21.72 24.82
N SER A 562 -7.46 21.56 24.63
CA SER A 562 -8.10 20.24 24.51
C SER A 562 -7.63 19.43 23.28
N SER A 563 -7.08 20.10 22.26
CA SER A 563 -6.51 19.45 21.08
C SER A 563 -5.38 18.48 21.41
N TYR A 564 -4.62 18.73 22.49
CA TYR A 564 -3.60 17.81 22.99
C TYR A 564 -4.24 16.47 23.40
N THR A 565 -5.25 16.52 24.26
CA THR A 565 -5.97 15.32 24.74
C THR A 565 -6.63 14.57 23.59
N PHE A 566 -7.34 15.27 22.70
CA PHE A 566 -7.99 14.64 21.54
C PHE A 566 -6.98 14.06 20.54
N GLY A 567 -5.87 14.76 20.30
CA GLY A 567 -4.75 14.28 19.47
C GLY A 567 -4.08 13.04 20.05
N THR A 568 -3.84 12.99 21.38
CA THR A 568 -3.32 11.80 22.08
C THR A 568 -4.27 10.62 21.93
N VAL A 569 -5.56 10.80 22.23
CA VAL A 569 -6.58 9.74 22.11
C VAL A 569 -6.69 9.25 20.66
N ALA A 570 -6.73 10.15 19.68
CA ALA A 570 -6.83 9.75 18.28
C ALA A 570 -5.55 9.08 17.77
N ASN A 571 -4.36 9.55 18.18
CA ASN A 571 -3.10 8.91 17.79
C ASN A 571 -2.92 7.53 18.46
N HIS A 572 -3.44 7.33 19.67
CA HIS A 572 -3.46 6.01 20.32
C HIS A 572 -4.27 5.01 19.50
N ALA A 573 -5.51 5.34 19.12
CA ALA A 573 -6.31 4.49 18.24
C ALA A 573 -5.71 4.30 16.83
N ARG A 574 -4.96 5.28 16.31
CA ARG A 574 -4.20 5.11 15.06
C ARG A 574 -3.06 4.10 15.23
N TRP A 575 -2.33 4.17 16.35
CA TRP A 575 -1.18 3.32 16.64
C TRP A 575 -1.58 1.87 16.94
N GLU A 576 -2.62 1.68 17.76
CA GLU A 576 -3.24 0.37 18.02
C GLU A 576 -4.10 -0.13 16.83
N GLY A 577 -4.11 0.58 15.69
CA GLY A 577 -4.85 0.18 14.49
C GLY A 577 -6.37 0.14 14.65
N LEU A 578 -6.94 0.71 15.71
CA LEU A 578 -8.36 0.65 16.09
C LEU A 578 -9.32 1.32 15.09
N TYR A 579 -8.80 2.12 14.15
CA TYR A 579 -9.58 2.66 13.02
C TYR A 579 -9.64 1.72 11.80
N ASN A 580 -8.83 0.67 11.75
CA ASN A 580 -8.84 -0.29 10.64
C ASN A 580 -10.14 -1.11 10.67
N THR A 581 -10.62 -1.53 9.49
CA THR A 581 -11.84 -2.32 9.32
C THR A 581 -11.89 -3.54 10.24
N ASP A 582 -10.75 -4.23 10.33
CA ASP A 582 -10.59 -5.49 11.05
C ASP A 582 -10.35 -5.28 12.54
N ALA A 583 -10.09 -4.04 12.96
CA ALA A 583 -10.09 -3.64 14.38
C ALA A 583 -11.48 -3.14 14.81
N ALA A 584 -12.23 -2.50 13.91
CA ALA A 584 -13.62 -2.11 14.15
C ALA A 584 -14.52 -3.34 14.38
N SER A 585 -14.28 -4.45 13.65
CA SER A 585 -14.97 -5.73 13.91
C SER A 585 -14.56 -6.39 15.24
N ARG A 586 -13.28 -6.30 15.63
CA ARG A 586 -12.79 -6.78 16.94
C ARG A 586 -13.26 -5.89 18.11
N LEU A 587 -13.55 -4.61 17.86
CA LEU A 587 -14.23 -3.73 18.81
C LEU A 587 -15.71 -4.11 18.96
N THR A 588 -16.44 -4.41 17.87
CA THR A 588 -17.84 -4.85 17.99
C THR A 588 -17.99 -6.26 18.58
N SER A 589 -16.98 -7.13 18.45
CA SER A 589 -16.96 -8.44 19.13
C SER A 589 -16.50 -8.41 20.59
N ALA A 590 -16.15 -7.24 21.14
CA ALA A 590 -15.77 -7.04 22.55
C ALA A 590 -16.92 -6.34 23.34
N PRO A 591 -18.01 -7.06 23.70
CA PRO A 591 -19.28 -6.45 24.10
C PRO A 591 -19.22 -5.61 25.38
N ALA A 592 -18.27 -5.87 26.28
CA ALA A 592 -18.14 -5.15 27.55
C ALA A 592 -17.71 -3.68 27.38
N PHE A 593 -16.82 -3.38 26.43
CA PHE A 593 -16.18 -2.05 26.32
C PHE A 593 -15.97 -1.53 24.89
N GLY A 594 -16.03 -2.37 23.85
CA GLY A 594 -15.66 -1.95 22.50
C GLY A 594 -16.56 -0.85 21.91
N LEU A 595 -17.87 -0.88 22.19
CA LEU A 595 -18.80 0.20 21.82
C LEU A 595 -18.54 1.51 22.61
N ALA A 596 -17.98 1.43 23.81
CA ALA A 596 -17.58 2.60 24.59
C ALA A 596 -16.29 3.22 24.00
N ALA A 597 -15.31 2.37 23.68
CA ALA A 597 -14.08 2.78 22.99
C ALA A 597 -14.35 3.40 21.62
N GLN A 598 -15.21 2.78 20.79
CA GLN A 598 -15.60 3.30 19.49
C GLN A 598 -16.20 4.71 19.59
N ARG A 599 -17.02 4.98 20.62
CA ARG A 599 -17.54 6.33 20.92
C ARG A 599 -16.45 7.28 21.38
N MET A 600 -15.52 6.83 22.22
CA MET A 600 -14.39 7.65 22.68
C MET A 600 -13.52 8.11 21.51
N TYR A 601 -13.01 7.16 20.71
CA TYR A 601 -12.13 7.43 19.58
C TYR A 601 -12.85 8.15 18.43
N GLY A 602 -14.08 7.73 18.11
CA GLY A 602 -14.91 8.41 17.11
C GLY A 602 -15.25 9.85 17.50
N GLY A 603 -15.52 10.12 18.78
CA GLY A 603 -15.70 11.47 19.30
C GLY A 603 -14.44 12.33 19.19
N ALA A 604 -13.27 11.77 19.51
CA ALA A 604 -11.98 12.46 19.38
C ALA A 604 -11.63 12.79 17.92
N LEU A 605 -11.79 11.83 17.01
CA LEU A 605 -11.52 12.02 15.58
C LEU A 605 -12.51 13.02 14.95
N LEU A 606 -13.80 12.91 15.26
CA LEU A 606 -14.82 13.86 14.81
C LEU A 606 -14.53 15.28 15.31
N TRP A 607 -14.07 15.42 16.56
CA TRP A 607 -13.64 16.71 17.10
C TRP A 607 -12.44 17.29 16.32
N LEU A 608 -11.42 16.49 16.03
CA LEU A 608 -10.24 16.94 15.28
C LEU A 608 -10.59 17.41 13.87
N LEU A 609 -11.46 16.69 13.16
CA LEU A 609 -11.94 17.10 11.84
C LEU A 609 -12.74 18.40 11.91
N LEU A 610 -13.65 18.53 12.88
CA LEU A 610 -14.50 19.71 13.04
C LEU A 610 -13.71 20.96 13.45
N ILE A 611 -12.72 20.85 14.35
CA ILE A 611 -11.93 22.02 14.78
C ILE A 611 -11.05 22.56 13.63
N ILE A 612 -10.52 21.68 12.77
CA ILE A 612 -9.78 22.09 11.56
C ILE A 612 -10.70 22.89 10.62
N VAL A 613 -11.92 22.40 10.36
CA VAL A 613 -12.92 23.13 9.55
C VAL A 613 -13.32 24.47 10.22
N CYS A 614 -13.47 24.51 11.55
CA CYS A 614 -13.73 25.74 12.29
C CYS A 614 -12.59 26.76 12.14
N ILE A 615 -11.34 26.34 12.31
CA ILE A 615 -10.16 27.20 12.19
C ILE A 615 -10.01 27.70 10.75
N PHE A 616 -10.19 26.83 9.75
CA PHE A 616 -10.10 27.20 8.34
C PHE A 616 -11.20 28.21 7.93
N THR A 617 -12.45 27.99 8.34
CA THR A 617 -13.57 28.89 8.03
C THR A 617 -13.46 30.22 8.78
N LEU A 618 -13.03 30.23 10.04
CA LEU A 618 -12.70 31.44 10.80
C LEU A 618 -11.55 32.22 10.13
N GLY A 619 -10.44 31.55 9.83
CA GLY A 619 -9.27 32.15 9.18
C GLY A 619 -9.61 32.76 7.82
N SER A 620 -10.35 32.02 6.98
CA SER A 620 -10.81 32.49 5.68
C SER A 620 -11.74 33.71 5.77
N SER A 621 -12.55 33.79 6.83
CA SER A 621 -13.43 34.92 7.12
C SER A 621 -12.64 36.16 7.59
N VAL A 622 -11.68 35.97 8.51
CA VAL A 622 -10.84 37.04 9.08
C VAL A 622 -9.87 37.62 8.05
N LEU A 623 -9.23 36.76 7.25
CA LEU A 623 -8.32 37.16 6.16
C LEU A 623 -9.06 37.73 4.93
N GLY A 624 -10.40 37.68 4.91
CA GLY A 624 -11.21 38.17 3.79
C GLY A 624 -11.08 37.33 2.52
N VAL A 625 -10.55 36.10 2.60
CA VAL A 625 -10.37 35.18 1.46
C VAL A 625 -11.69 34.93 0.74
N VAL A 626 -12.80 34.86 1.48
CA VAL A 626 -14.16 34.78 0.92
C VAL A 626 -14.43 35.92 -0.08
N LYS A 627 -14.07 37.16 0.25
CA LYS A 627 -14.24 38.33 -0.64
C LYS A 627 -13.34 38.29 -1.87
N VAL A 628 -12.17 37.63 -1.77
CA VAL A 628 -11.28 37.37 -2.91
C VAL A 628 -11.90 36.31 -3.82
N MET A 629 -12.38 35.19 -3.26
CA MET A 629 -13.05 34.13 -4.01
C MET A 629 -14.35 34.62 -4.68
N ASP A 630 -15.18 35.40 -4.00
CA ASP A 630 -16.37 36.02 -4.60
C ASP A 630 -16.01 37.00 -5.73
N THR A 631 -14.86 37.68 -5.64
CA THR A 631 -14.36 38.53 -6.72
C THR A 631 -13.90 37.71 -7.92
N LEU A 632 -13.26 36.54 -7.69
CA LEU A 632 -12.79 35.62 -8.74
C LEU A 632 -13.96 34.85 -9.40
N ILE A 633 -14.90 34.33 -8.62
CA ILE A 633 -16.14 33.70 -9.09
C ILE A 633 -17.03 34.76 -9.79
N GLY A 634 -17.04 35.99 -9.28
CA GLY A 634 -17.67 37.15 -9.91
C GLY A 634 -17.07 37.46 -11.29
N SER A 635 -15.75 37.54 -11.42
CA SER A 635 -15.10 37.83 -12.70
C SER A 635 -15.24 36.68 -13.70
N ALA A 636 -15.08 35.42 -13.25
CA ALA A 636 -15.30 34.23 -14.07
C ALA A 636 -16.76 34.13 -14.58
N SER A 637 -17.75 34.30 -13.69
CA SER A 637 -19.17 34.27 -14.07
C SER A 637 -19.57 35.47 -14.95
N LEU A 638 -18.93 36.63 -14.82
CA LEU A 638 -19.09 37.75 -15.74
C LEU A 638 -18.51 37.45 -17.13
N ASN A 639 -17.36 36.77 -17.21
CA ASN A 639 -16.81 36.31 -18.49
C ASN A 639 -17.70 35.24 -19.14
N ILE A 640 -18.19 34.25 -18.39
CA ILE A 640 -19.18 33.28 -18.89
C ILE A 640 -20.47 33.98 -19.38
N ARG A 641 -20.93 35.03 -18.68
CA ARG A 641 -22.07 35.86 -19.12
C ARG A 641 -21.77 36.71 -20.36
N ARG A 642 -20.53 37.21 -20.52
CA ARG A 642 -20.08 37.90 -21.74
C ARG A 642 -20.05 36.94 -22.92
N GLU A 643 -19.54 35.73 -22.74
CA GLU A 643 -19.46 34.72 -23.79
C GLU A 643 -20.85 34.21 -24.17
N LYS A 644 -21.74 33.96 -23.20
CA LYS A 644 -23.16 33.62 -23.46
C LYS A 644 -23.95 34.80 -24.10
N ARG A 645 -23.42 36.03 -24.11
CA ARG A 645 -23.92 37.20 -24.88
C ARG A 645 -23.23 37.40 -26.23
N ARG A 646 -22.03 36.83 -26.44
CA ARG A 646 -21.38 36.72 -27.76
C ARG A 646 -22.06 35.60 -28.57
N LEU A 647 -22.19 34.41 -27.98
CA LEU A 647 -22.81 33.25 -28.62
C LEU A 647 -24.25 33.54 -29.11
N ARG A 648 -25.09 34.19 -28.29
CA ARG A 648 -26.43 34.63 -28.72
C ARG A 648 -26.41 35.62 -29.89
N ARG A 649 -25.40 36.48 -29.99
CA ARG A 649 -25.26 37.41 -31.12
C ARG A 649 -24.74 36.72 -32.37
N VAL A 650 -23.88 35.70 -32.24
CA VAL A 650 -23.45 34.85 -33.37
C VAL A 650 -24.62 34.03 -33.91
N ILE A 651 -25.45 33.45 -33.03
CA ILE A 651 -26.68 32.74 -33.42
C ILE A 651 -27.64 33.71 -34.14
N ALA A 652 -27.98 34.84 -33.52
CA ALA A 652 -28.85 35.86 -34.14
C ALA A 652 -28.25 36.60 -35.37
N LEU A 653 -27.01 36.30 -35.75
CA LEU A 653 -26.39 36.69 -37.03
C LEU A 653 -26.46 35.55 -38.05
N ARG A 654 -26.23 34.30 -37.64
CA ARG A 654 -26.48 33.09 -38.45
C ARG A 654 -27.93 33.05 -38.92
N ASP A 655 -28.88 33.32 -38.03
CA ASP A 655 -30.32 33.33 -38.31
C ASP A 655 -30.76 34.50 -39.22
N LYS A 656 -29.83 35.40 -39.57
CA LYS A 656 -30.04 36.53 -40.50
C LYS A 656 -29.25 36.42 -41.80
N LEU A 657 -28.41 35.42 -41.95
CA LEU A 657 -27.74 35.13 -43.21
C LEU A 657 -28.71 34.36 -44.13
N PRO A 658 -28.98 34.82 -45.37
CA PRO A 658 -29.81 34.08 -46.29
C PRO A 658 -29.16 32.72 -46.63
N PRO A 659 -29.95 31.67 -46.88
CA PRO A 659 -29.40 30.36 -47.21
C PRO A 659 -28.62 30.42 -48.52
N ILE A 660 -27.30 30.20 -48.44
CA ILE A 660 -26.45 30.08 -49.63
C ILE A 660 -26.79 28.76 -50.32
N VAL A 661 -27.58 28.85 -51.39
CA VAL A 661 -27.91 27.72 -52.25
C VAL A 661 -26.67 27.37 -53.08
N LEU A 662 -25.87 26.42 -52.57
CA LEU A 662 -24.85 25.74 -53.37
C LEU A 662 -25.57 24.78 -54.33
N ASP A 663 -25.68 25.21 -55.58
CA ASP A 663 -26.40 24.51 -56.65
C ASP A 663 -25.82 23.10 -56.92
N LYS A 664 -26.71 22.17 -57.29
CA LYS A 664 -26.41 20.75 -57.54
C LYS A 664 -27.02 20.27 -58.87
N ARG A 665 -26.52 20.79 -59.99
CA ARG A 665 -26.62 20.23 -61.35
C ARG A 665 -25.50 20.82 -62.22
N ALA A 666 -24.90 20.14 -63.19
CA ALA A 666 -24.80 18.70 -63.46
C ALA A 666 -23.73 18.48 -64.55
N ARG A 667 -23.10 17.28 -64.62
CA ARG A 667 -22.62 16.72 -65.89
C ARG A 667 -22.42 15.20 -65.81
N LYS A 668 -22.95 14.49 -66.81
CA LYS A 668 -22.63 13.08 -67.14
C LYS A 668 -21.46 13.08 -68.13
N SER A 669 -20.50 12.17 -67.96
CA SER A 669 -19.99 11.27 -69.02
C SER A 669 -18.82 10.41 -68.52
N ASN A 670 -18.85 9.12 -68.87
CA ASN A 670 -17.81 8.17 -69.34
C ASN A 670 -16.30 8.54 -69.12
N SER A 671 -15.35 7.61 -68.89
CA SER A 671 -15.33 6.17 -69.25
C SER A 671 -14.34 5.28 -68.44
N SER A 672 -14.59 3.96 -68.48
CA SER A 672 -13.61 2.84 -68.62
C SER A 672 -12.42 2.61 -67.64
N SER A 673 -12.55 1.56 -66.81
CA SER A 673 -11.60 0.40 -66.65
C SER A 673 -10.18 0.57 -66.06
N PRO A 674 -9.51 -0.51 -65.54
CA PRO A 674 -10.00 -1.82 -65.08
C PRO A 674 -9.48 -2.36 -63.71
N ILE A 675 -10.23 -3.34 -63.19
CA ILE A 675 -9.92 -4.49 -62.29
C ILE A 675 -8.44 -4.97 -62.23
N PRO A 676 -7.89 -5.36 -61.04
CA PRO A 676 -7.98 -6.74 -60.50
C PRO A 676 -8.69 -6.81 -59.11
N LYS A 677 -9.49 -7.82 -58.75
CA LYS A 677 -9.18 -9.22 -58.33
C LYS A 677 -8.28 -9.25 -57.07
N SER A 678 -8.57 -9.97 -55.98
CA SER A 678 -9.26 -11.29 -55.86
C SER A 678 -9.67 -11.69 -54.41
N LEU A 679 -10.72 -12.54 -54.28
CA LEU A 679 -10.89 -13.77 -53.44
C LEU A 679 -10.45 -13.82 -51.94
N PRO A 680 -11.02 -14.73 -51.11
CA PRO A 680 -12.38 -15.32 -51.07
C PRO A 680 -13.01 -15.39 -49.65
N VAL A 681 -14.23 -15.95 -49.55
CA VAL A 681 -14.88 -16.48 -48.33
C VAL A 681 -15.17 -17.98 -48.54
N PRO A 682 -15.03 -18.82 -47.50
CA PRO A 682 -16.06 -19.79 -47.09
C PRO A 682 -16.45 -19.56 -45.60
N ASP A 683 -17.64 -19.87 -45.07
CA ASP A 683 -18.50 -21.08 -45.15
C ASP A 683 -17.87 -22.29 -44.41
N THR A 684 -18.56 -23.09 -43.56
CA THR A 684 -20.00 -23.19 -43.26
C THR A 684 -20.29 -23.79 -41.85
N GLU A 685 -21.56 -23.79 -41.44
CA GLU A 685 -22.19 -24.58 -40.33
C GLU A 685 -22.20 -26.13 -40.65
N PRO A 686 -22.90 -27.09 -39.94
CA PRO A 686 -23.96 -26.98 -38.89
C PRO A 686 -23.99 -28.09 -37.78
N VAL A 687 -25.15 -28.25 -37.10
CA VAL A 687 -25.64 -29.44 -36.32
C VAL A 687 -25.10 -29.60 -34.87
N GLN A 688 -25.88 -29.83 -33.79
CA GLN A 688 -27.35 -29.84 -33.56
C GLN A 688 -27.75 -29.59 -32.08
N ALA A 689 -28.89 -28.90 -31.89
CA ALA A 689 -29.94 -29.03 -30.85
C ALA A 689 -29.64 -29.47 -29.38
N SER A 690 -30.06 -28.62 -28.42
CA SER A 690 -31.28 -28.87 -27.61
C SER A 690 -31.78 -27.62 -26.87
N TYR A 691 -33.11 -27.45 -26.83
CA TYR A 691 -33.89 -26.46 -26.05
C TYR A 691 -34.53 -27.19 -24.83
N PRO A 692 -34.97 -26.53 -23.72
CA PRO A 692 -36.01 -25.47 -23.68
C PRO A 692 -35.77 -24.35 -22.63
N ASP A 693 -36.59 -23.31 -22.42
CA ASP A 693 -37.58 -22.57 -23.24
C ASP A 693 -37.74 -21.14 -22.66
N GLN A 694 -38.25 -20.20 -23.47
CA GLN A 694 -39.08 -18.99 -23.16
C GLN A 694 -38.90 -18.22 -21.81
N VAL A 695 -38.99 -16.87 -21.75
CA VAL A 695 -40.03 -15.97 -22.31
C VAL A 695 -39.42 -14.63 -22.77
N PHE A 696 -40.11 -13.95 -23.70
CA PHE A 696 -39.70 -12.75 -24.42
C PHE A 696 -40.47 -11.48 -23.95
N VAL A 697 -39.95 -10.28 -24.31
CA VAL A 697 -40.65 -9.01 -24.68
C VAL A 697 -40.03 -7.74 -24.07
N GLU A 698 -39.40 -6.93 -24.95
CA GLU A 698 -39.20 -5.46 -24.92
C GLU A 698 -38.42 -4.79 -23.74
N GLN A 699 -37.87 -3.57 -23.86
CA GLN A 699 -38.01 -2.54 -24.92
C GLN A 699 -36.68 -1.80 -25.23
N MET A 700 -36.63 -1.02 -26.31
CA MET A 700 -35.46 -0.26 -26.77
C MET A 700 -35.22 1.09 -26.07
N SER A 701 -33.98 1.58 -26.21
CA SER A 701 -33.60 3.01 -26.36
C SER A 701 -33.39 3.88 -25.11
N ALA A 702 -32.12 4.12 -24.79
CA ALA A 702 -31.60 5.48 -24.54
C ALA A 702 -30.08 5.55 -24.79
N ARG A 703 -29.59 6.60 -25.45
CA ARG A 703 -28.16 6.97 -25.51
C ARG A 703 -27.89 8.18 -24.64
N THR A 704 -26.62 8.35 -24.26
CA THR A 704 -26.00 9.59 -23.72
C THR A 704 -26.60 10.19 -22.44
N MET A 705 -26.02 9.81 -21.28
CA MET A 705 -25.59 10.76 -20.25
C MET A 705 -24.45 10.14 -19.43
N LEU A 706 -23.21 10.59 -19.67
CA LEU A 706 -22.11 10.44 -18.71
C LEU A 706 -22.28 11.55 -17.66
N THR A 707 -22.19 11.21 -16.38
CA THR A 707 -22.54 12.11 -15.26
C THR A 707 -21.38 12.29 -14.28
N ASP A 708 -21.53 13.26 -13.37
CA ASP A 708 -20.49 13.91 -12.53
C ASP A 708 -19.73 13.01 -11.52
N GLU A 709 -19.71 11.69 -11.68
CA GLU A 709 -19.09 10.77 -10.73
C GLU A 709 -17.54 10.79 -10.81
N GLU A 710 -16.96 10.81 -12.01
CA GLU A 710 -15.50 10.92 -12.19
C GLU A 710 -14.96 12.28 -11.71
N SER A 711 -15.70 13.37 -11.91
CA SER A 711 -15.28 14.70 -11.45
C SER A 711 -15.35 14.82 -9.93
N LEU A 712 -16.32 14.17 -9.28
CA LEU A 712 -16.39 14.05 -7.83
C LEU A 712 -15.22 13.20 -7.29
N LYS A 713 -14.94 12.06 -7.92
CA LYS A 713 -13.83 11.16 -7.56
C LYS A 713 -12.48 11.86 -7.63
N ILE A 714 -12.18 12.51 -8.76
CA ILE A 714 -10.95 13.29 -8.95
C ILE A 714 -10.86 14.41 -7.89
N SER A 715 -11.97 15.03 -7.48
CA SER A 715 -11.96 16.03 -6.40
C SER A 715 -11.71 15.43 -5.01
N CYS A 716 -12.14 14.19 -4.75
CA CYS A 716 -11.86 13.47 -3.51
C CYS A 716 -10.40 12.99 -3.46
N ASP A 717 -9.90 12.36 -4.51
CA ASP A 717 -8.54 11.82 -4.58
C ASP A 717 -7.48 12.93 -4.39
N ASN A 718 -7.68 14.10 -5.01
CA ASN A 718 -6.81 15.27 -4.80
C ASN A 718 -6.90 15.85 -3.36
N MET A 719 -8.05 15.73 -2.68
CA MET A 719 -8.22 16.21 -1.31
C MET A 719 -7.62 15.23 -0.28
N VAL A 720 -7.76 13.91 -0.50
CA VAL A 720 -7.07 12.88 0.29
C VAL A 720 -5.56 13.08 0.16
N LYS A 721 -5.05 13.22 -1.06
CA LYS A 721 -3.63 13.49 -1.28
C LYS A 721 -3.15 14.78 -0.62
N SER A 722 -3.92 15.87 -0.69
CA SER A 722 -3.60 17.12 0.02
C SER A 722 -3.57 16.96 1.54
N LEU A 723 -4.37 16.05 2.11
CA LEU A 723 -4.35 15.70 3.52
C LEU A 723 -3.15 14.80 3.88
N GLU A 724 -2.80 13.83 3.03
CA GLU A 724 -1.62 12.99 3.18
C GLU A 724 -0.33 13.82 3.13
N ASP A 725 -0.18 14.68 2.12
CA ASP A 725 0.95 15.60 1.97
C ASP A 725 1.07 16.54 3.19
N MET A 726 -0.06 17.07 3.70
CA MET A 726 -0.06 17.93 4.89
C MET A 726 0.23 17.16 6.20
N VAL A 727 -0.18 15.90 6.31
CA VAL A 727 0.13 15.03 7.46
C VAL A 727 1.60 14.60 7.43
N GLN A 728 2.18 14.33 6.25
CA GLN A 728 3.62 14.11 6.11
C GLN A 728 4.42 15.36 6.47
N TRP A 729 3.99 16.55 6.00
CA TRP A 729 4.62 17.83 6.33
C TRP A 729 4.59 18.12 7.84
N LEU A 730 3.45 17.93 8.50
CA LEU A 730 3.33 18.05 9.96
C LEU A 730 4.15 16.99 10.71
N GLY A 731 4.30 15.79 10.15
CA GLY A 731 5.18 14.75 10.69
C GLY A 731 6.67 15.13 10.62
N GLN A 732 7.11 15.76 9.52
CA GLN A 732 8.48 16.22 9.34
C GLN A 732 8.84 17.39 10.27
N ASP A 733 7.97 18.39 10.42
CA ASP A 733 8.15 19.51 11.37
C ASP A 733 8.18 19.05 12.85
N LEU A 734 7.55 17.92 13.17
CA LEU A 734 7.65 17.29 14.49
C LEU A 734 8.97 16.53 14.71
N VAL A 735 9.56 15.92 13.67
CA VAL A 735 10.86 15.24 13.77
C VAL A 735 12.01 16.25 13.94
N GLU A 736 11.98 17.40 13.26
CA GLU A 736 12.98 18.46 13.48
C GLU A 736 12.92 19.05 14.90
N ARG A 737 11.75 19.05 15.55
CA ARG A 737 11.60 19.51 16.94
C ARG A 737 12.20 18.54 17.97
N ASP A 738 12.31 17.25 17.67
CA ASP A 738 12.99 16.29 18.56
C ASP A 738 14.52 16.48 18.54
N ALA A 739 15.09 16.92 17.41
CA ALA A 739 16.47 17.38 17.34
C ALA A 739 16.69 18.67 18.17
N LEU A 740 15.75 19.61 18.14
CA LEU A 740 15.81 20.82 18.97
C LEU A 740 15.66 20.51 20.47
N ALA A 741 14.83 19.53 20.84
CA ALA A 741 14.72 19.06 22.22
C ALA A 741 16.04 18.48 22.74
N LYS A 742 16.75 17.70 21.91
CA LYS A 742 18.08 17.15 22.21
C LYS A 742 19.18 18.22 22.29
N MET A 743 19.04 19.36 21.61
CA MET A 743 19.92 20.52 21.80
C MET A 743 19.67 21.28 23.12
N LEU A 744 18.46 21.19 23.70
CA LEU A 744 18.11 21.87 24.94
C LEU A 744 18.35 21.01 26.20
N SER A 745 18.50 19.68 26.05
CA SER A 745 18.93 18.77 27.11
C SER A 745 20.45 18.79 27.30
N GLY A 746 20.97 19.78 28.02
CA GLY A 746 22.37 19.80 28.46
C GLY A 746 22.70 18.65 29.44
N PRO A 747 23.97 18.19 29.50
CA PRO A 747 24.36 17.09 30.37
C PRO A 747 24.30 17.46 31.87
N PRO A 748 24.04 16.50 32.77
CA PRO A 748 23.94 16.76 34.20
C PRO A 748 25.30 17.09 34.82
N PHE A 749 25.41 18.22 35.51
CA PHE A 749 26.60 18.61 36.26
C PHE A 749 26.34 18.68 37.76
N TYR A 750 27.26 18.10 38.54
CA TYR A 750 27.30 18.19 40.00
C TYR A 750 27.83 19.56 40.47
N GLY A 751 27.52 19.91 41.72
CA GLY A 751 27.62 21.28 42.24
C GLY A 751 29.03 21.90 42.36
N GLY A 752 29.06 23.24 42.37
CA GLY A 752 30.26 24.06 42.59
C GLY A 752 29.88 25.55 42.74
N GLY A 753 30.56 26.28 43.63
CA GLY A 753 30.13 27.58 44.17
C GLY A 753 29.97 28.78 43.21
N TRP A 754 29.21 29.78 43.68
CA TRP A 754 29.01 31.08 43.05
C TRP A 754 30.10 32.10 43.43
N PRO A 755 30.55 32.91 42.46
CA PRO A 755 30.82 34.33 42.62
C PRO A 755 29.77 35.19 41.88
N ALA A 756 29.74 36.51 42.10
CA ALA A 756 28.66 37.40 41.67
C ALA A 756 29.10 38.57 40.76
N VAL A 757 28.12 39.39 40.31
CA VAL A 757 28.25 40.69 39.60
C VAL A 757 28.58 40.57 38.07
N PRO A 758 28.11 41.48 37.16
CA PRO A 758 27.16 42.60 37.23
C PRO A 758 25.89 42.44 36.32
N PRO A 759 24.89 43.37 36.40
CA PRO A 759 23.66 43.30 35.60
C PRO A 759 23.67 44.12 34.29
N LYS A 760 23.40 43.46 33.15
CA LYS A 760 23.05 44.01 31.81
C LYS A 760 22.21 42.94 31.07
N GLU A 761 21.30 43.22 30.13
CA GLU A 761 20.77 44.50 29.59
C GLU A 761 19.32 44.30 29.09
N THR A 762 18.56 45.38 28.89
CA THR A 762 17.10 45.31 28.62
C THR A 762 16.75 44.94 27.17
N TRP A 763 16.02 43.83 26.97
CA TRP A 763 15.37 43.49 25.69
C TRP A 763 13.86 43.27 25.83
N PHE A 764 13.11 44.37 25.89
CA PHE A 764 11.67 44.40 25.63
C PHE A 764 11.34 45.61 24.74
N THR A 765 11.03 45.38 23.46
CA THR A 765 10.51 46.43 22.57
C THR A 765 9.04 46.16 22.19
N PRO A 766 8.11 47.11 22.40
CA PRO A 766 6.68 46.86 22.22
C PRO A 766 6.28 46.97 20.73
N ARG A 767 5.92 45.84 20.11
CA ARG A 767 5.52 45.79 18.69
C ARG A 767 4.10 45.30 18.41
N PHE A 768 3.16 45.48 19.35
CA PHE A 768 1.75 45.06 19.20
C PHE A 768 0.69 46.18 19.21
N THR A 769 1.05 47.43 19.56
CA THR A 769 0.09 48.55 19.73
C THR A 769 -0.01 49.53 18.55
N ARG A 770 0.67 49.26 17.42
CA ARG A 770 0.70 50.17 16.25
C ARG A 770 -0.17 49.76 15.04
N MET A 771 -1.06 48.76 15.17
CA MET A 771 -2.01 48.38 14.10
C MET A 771 -3.37 49.11 14.13
N PHE A 772 -3.74 49.77 15.24
CA PHE A 772 -5.09 50.34 15.44
C PHE A 772 -5.14 51.88 15.57
N LYS A 773 -4.25 52.60 14.89
CA LYS A 773 -4.39 54.06 14.67
C LYS A 773 -4.02 54.45 13.24
N GLY A 774 -5.03 54.94 12.51
CA GLY A 774 -4.84 55.71 11.28
C GLY A 774 -5.11 54.97 9.96
N LYS A 775 -6.33 55.12 9.44
CA LYS A 775 -6.59 55.61 8.07
C LYS A 775 -8.08 55.87 7.86
N HIS A 776 -8.42 57.12 7.56
CA HIS A 776 -9.63 57.43 6.77
C HIS A 776 -9.35 57.10 5.29
N ASP A 777 -10.42 56.92 4.53
CA ASP A 777 -10.53 56.87 3.07
C ASP A 777 -9.36 56.29 2.27
N TRP A 778 -9.53 55.03 1.85
CA TRP A 778 -8.90 54.51 0.63
C TRP A 778 -9.96 53.88 -0.27
N GLY A 779 -10.39 54.64 -1.27
CA GLY A 779 -11.01 54.07 -2.46
C GLY A 779 -10.00 53.19 -3.21
N ARG A 780 -10.50 52.17 -3.93
CA ARG A 780 -9.65 51.23 -4.68
C ARG A 780 -8.82 51.97 -5.75
N VAL A 781 -7.50 51.96 -5.61
CA VAL A 781 -6.58 52.48 -6.62
C VAL A 781 -6.60 51.54 -7.84
N PRO A 782 -6.73 52.06 -9.09
CA PRO A 782 -6.64 51.24 -10.29
C PRO A 782 -5.28 50.54 -10.42
N THR A 783 -5.29 49.27 -10.82
CA THR A 783 -4.06 48.45 -10.90
C THR A 783 -3.44 48.36 -12.28
N THR A 784 -4.14 48.82 -13.32
CA THR A 784 -3.59 48.94 -14.69
C THR A 784 -3.85 50.32 -15.28
N ALA A 785 -3.04 50.70 -16.28
CA ALA A 785 -3.24 51.94 -17.03
C ALA A 785 -4.63 51.98 -17.72
N GLU A 786 -5.12 50.84 -18.21
CA GLU A 786 -6.45 50.73 -18.82
C GLU A 786 -7.58 50.93 -17.80
N GLU A 787 -7.46 50.41 -16.58
CA GLU A 787 -8.43 50.67 -15.51
C GLU A 787 -8.46 52.16 -15.13
N LEU A 788 -7.28 52.80 -15.04
CA LEU A 788 -7.17 54.23 -14.77
C LEU A 788 -7.79 55.06 -15.90
N GLN A 789 -7.49 54.74 -17.16
CA GLN A 789 -7.99 55.43 -18.33
C GLN A 789 -9.51 55.25 -18.48
N ALA A 790 -10.05 54.06 -18.19
CA ALA A 790 -11.48 53.79 -18.17
C ALA A 790 -12.20 54.48 -16.98
N ALA A 791 -11.54 54.63 -15.84
CA ALA A 791 -12.07 55.40 -14.70
C ALA A 791 -12.12 56.90 -15.01
N VAL A 792 -11.07 57.46 -15.61
CA VAL A 792 -11.03 58.84 -16.10
C VAL A 792 -12.09 59.06 -17.17
N LEU A 793 -12.24 58.16 -18.15
CA LEU A 793 -13.25 58.31 -19.21
C LEU A 793 -14.68 58.32 -18.65
N ARG A 794 -14.98 57.47 -17.65
CA ARG A 794 -16.29 57.47 -16.94
C ARG A 794 -16.49 58.72 -16.10
N ARG A 795 -15.45 59.26 -15.48
CA ARG A 795 -15.52 60.51 -14.74
C ARG A 795 -15.85 61.66 -15.69
N ASN A 796 -15.13 61.75 -16.81
CA ASN A 796 -15.31 62.80 -17.81
C ASN A 796 -16.69 62.76 -18.46
N THR A 797 -17.26 61.57 -18.74
CA THR A 797 -18.64 61.47 -19.24
C THR A 797 -19.68 61.81 -18.17
N LEU A 798 -19.49 61.43 -16.90
CA LEU A 798 -20.40 61.82 -15.82
C LEU A 798 -20.37 63.34 -15.56
N GLU A 799 -19.17 63.95 -15.60
CA GLU A 799 -19.01 65.40 -15.50
C GLU A 799 -19.63 66.13 -16.72
N ALA A 800 -19.51 65.56 -17.93
CA ALA A 800 -20.17 66.10 -19.13
C ALA A 800 -21.70 66.02 -19.06
N ASP A 801 -22.29 64.91 -18.62
CA ASP A 801 -23.74 64.77 -18.42
C ASP A 801 -24.26 65.71 -17.32
N LEU A 802 -23.47 65.91 -16.25
CA LEU A 802 -23.77 66.89 -15.21
C LEU A 802 -23.75 68.33 -15.75
N ILE A 803 -22.78 68.69 -16.58
CA ILE A 803 -22.71 70.00 -17.24
C ILE A 803 -23.87 70.17 -18.24
N ALA A 804 -24.19 69.16 -19.05
CA ALA A 804 -25.31 69.19 -19.99
C ALA A 804 -26.69 69.22 -19.31
N THR A 805 -26.79 68.74 -18.07
CA THR A 805 -28.00 68.84 -17.23
C THR A 805 -28.07 70.19 -16.51
N ALA A 806 -26.94 70.69 -16.00
CA ALA A 806 -26.85 72.02 -15.40
C ALA A 806 -27.17 73.12 -16.42
N ASN A 807 -26.62 73.04 -17.64
CA ASN A 807 -26.89 74.00 -18.71
C ASN A 807 -28.36 73.97 -19.12
N ARG A 808 -28.99 72.79 -19.29
CA ARG A 808 -30.45 72.70 -19.54
C ARG A 808 -31.29 73.35 -18.43
N ASN A 809 -30.90 73.19 -17.17
CA ASN A 809 -31.60 73.86 -16.06
C ASN A 809 -31.35 75.37 -16.02
N ILE A 810 -30.19 75.85 -16.50
CA ILE A 810 -29.89 77.27 -16.69
C ILE A 810 -30.68 77.86 -17.86
N ASP A 811 -30.87 77.12 -18.96
CA ASP A 811 -31.69 77.53 -20.10
C ASP A 811 -33.19 77.59 -19.75
N ILE A 812 -33.67 76.61 -18.96
CA ILE A 812 -35.03 76.65 -18.40
C ILE A 812 -35.19 77.89 -17.49
N ALA A 813 -34.19 78.19 -16.64
CA ALA A 813 -34.21 79.38 -15.80
C ALA A 813 -34.10 80.71 -16.58
N SER A 814 -33.36 80.75 -17.69
CA SER A 814 -33.20 81.96 -18.52
C SER A 814 -34.42 82.27 -19.39
N SER A 815 -35.26 81.26 -19.67
CA SER A 815 -36.53 81.44 -20.39
C SER A 815 -37.56 82.27 -19.61
N HIS A 816 -37.51 82.27 -18.26
CA HIS A 816 -38.37 83.12 -17.43
C HIS A 816 -37.83 84.55 -17.29
N ARG A 817 -38.07 85.35 -18.33
CA ARG A 817 -37.63 86.75 -18.46
C ARG A 817 -38.35 87.71 -17.49
N TYR A 818 -37.94 87.75 -16.23
CA TYR A 818 -38.30 88.84 -15.31
C TYR A 818 -37.40 90.07 -15.54
N THR A 819 -37.99 91.18 -16.00
CA THR A 819 -37.28 92.45 -16.19
C THR A 819 -37.20 93.24 -14.88
N ALA A 820 -36.05 93.21 -14.23
CA ALA A 820 -35.74 94.06 -13.07
C ALA A 820 -34.30 94.61 -13.18
N PRO A 821 -34.09 95.94 -13.31
CA PRO A 821 -32.75 96.51 -13.28
C PRO A 821 -32.18 96.51 -11.84
N ASN A 822 -30.85 96.50 -11.74
CA ASN A 822 -30.09 96.73 -10.48
C ASN A 822 -30.35 95.75 -9.32
N GLY A 823 -30.16 94.43 -9.54
CA GLY A 823 -30.32 93.40 -8.48
C GLY A 823 -29.34 92.21 -8.49
N SER A 824 -28.31 92.21 -9.35
CA SER A 824 -27.48 91.01 -9.64
C SER A 824 -26.84 90.35 -8.42
N GLY A 825 -26.40 91.14 -7.44
CA GLY A 825 -25.79 90.65 -6.19
C GLY A 825 -26.76 90.01 -5.19
N ALA A 826 -28.08 90.14 -5.37
CA ALA A 826 -29.07 89.41 -4.55
C ALA A 826 -29.29 88.00 -5.11
N LEU A 827 -29.65 87.92 -6.40
CA LEU A 827 -29.93 86.65 -7.09
C LEU A 827 -28.76 85.66 -7.00
N TRP A 828 -27.52 86.12 -7.19
CA TRP A 828 -26.34 85.26 -7.05
C TRP A 828 -26.15 84.70 -5.64
N ARG A 829 -26.51 85.45 -4.58
CA ARG A 829 -26.45 84.94 -3.20
C ARG A 829 -27.52 83.87 -2.95
N ASP A 830 -28.69 83.96 -3.58
CA ASP A 830 -29.74 82.94 -3.45
C ASP A 830 -29.48 81.68 -4.27
N VAL A 831 -28.88 81.81 -5.46
CA VAL A 831 -28.38 80.67 -6.24
C VAL A 831 -27.28 79.93 -5.46
N GLN A 832 -26.33 80.64 -4.84
CA GLN A 832 -25.29 80.02 -4.01
C GLN A 832 -25.86 79.41 -2.72
N ARG A 833 -26.84 80.06 -2.06
CA ARG A 833 -27.55 79.47 -0.90
C ARG A 833 -28.27 78.17 -1.28
N HIS A 834 -28.97 78.14 -2.43
CA HIS A 834 -29.60 76.91 -2.93
C HIS A 834 -28.59 75.84 -3.30
N ARG A 835 -27.49 76.19 -3.98
CA ARG A 835 -26.40 75.24 -4.30
C ARG A 835 -25.81 74.62 -3.02
N ALA A 836 -25.57 75.42 -1.99
CA ALA A 836 -25.08 74.95 -0.69
C ALA A 836 -26.11 74.16 0.13
N ALA A 837 -27.41 74.39 -0.07
CA ALA A 837 -28.49 73.59 0.52
C ALA A 837 -28.61 72.23 -0.18
N ILE A 838 -28.63 72.22 -1.52
CA ILE A 838 -28.66 71.01 -2.34
C ILE A 838 -27.45 70.14 -2.07
N HIS A 839 -26.22 70.70 -2.01
CA HIS A 839 -25.02 69.91 -1.75
C HIS A 839 -25.00 69.29 -0.34
N ARG A 840 -25.54 69.99 0.68
CA ARG A 840 -25.68 69.44 2.04
C ARG A 840 -26.76 68.36 2.12
N SER A 841 -27.90 68.55 1.45
CA SER A 841 -28.95 67.53 1.32
C SER A 841 -28.42 66.28 0.60
N TRP A 842 -27.71 66.47 -0.52
CA TRP A 842 -27.06 65.41 -1.29
C TRP A 842 -26.07 64.62 -0.44
N ASN A 843 -25.13 65.28 0.24
CA ASN A 843 -24.15 64.59 1.09
C ASN A 843 -24.83 63.85 2.26
N THR A 844 -25.86 64.43 2.87
CA THR A 844 -26.61 63.80 3.98
C THR A 844 -27.36 62.55 3.51
N ASN A 845 -28.02 62.62 2.34
CA ASN A 845 -28.78 61.50 1.78
C ASN A 845 -27.85 60.44 1.17
N MET A 846 -26.73 60.81 0.56
CA MET A 846 -25.69 59.86 0.11
C MET A 846 -25.07 59.12 1.29
N ASN A 847 -24.67 59.82 2.36
CA ASN A 847 -24.12 59.18 3.56
C ASN A 847 -25.14 58.25 4.23
N ARG A 848 -26.43 58.61 4.23
CA ARG A 848 -27.51 57.71 4.68
C ARG A 848 -27.66 56.49 3.75
N LEU A 849 -27.76 56.67 2.43
CA LEU A 849 -28.02 55.57 1.49
C LEU A 849 -26.84 54.60 1.36
N TYR A 850 -25.61 55.11 1.28
CA TYR A 850 -24.40 54.30 1.20
C TYR A 850 -24.07 53.68 2.56
N GLY A 851 -24.20 54.44 3.65
CA GLY A 851 -24.01 53.93 5.01
C GLY A 851 -25.00 52.81 5.35
N PHE A 852 -26.30 53.00 5.06
CA PHE A 852 -27.33 51.99 5.33
C PHE A 852 -27.15 50.74 4.45
N ARG A 853 -26.80 50.90 3.16
CA ARG A 853 -26.57 49.74 2.27
C ARG A 853 -25.32 48.95 2.67
N ALA A 854 -24.22 49.63 2.97
CA ALA A 854 -23.01 48.98 3.47
C ALA A 854 -23.22 48.31 4.85
N TYR A 855 -24.01 48.92 5.73
CA TYR A 855 -24.41 48.31 7.00
C TYR A 855 -25.23 47.04 6.79
N ASP A 856 -26.24 47.07 5.91
CA ASP A 856 -27.15 45.94 5.67
C ASP A 856 -26.53 44.82 4.80
N GLU A 857 -25.46 45.10 4.05
CA GLU A 857 -24.59 44.09 3.43
C GLU A 857 -23.66 43.45 4.48
N ASN A 858 -22.92 44.23 5.27
CA ASN A 858 -22.09 43.71 6.36
C ASN A 858 -22.91 42.90 7.40
N LYS A 859 -24.18 43.28 7.63
CA LYS A 859 -25.12 42.55 8.51
C LYS A 859 -25.51 41.16 7.98
N LYS A 860 -25.43 40.93 6.66
CA LYS A 860 -25.64 39.60 6.05
C LYS A 860 -24.39 38.74 6.17
N GLU A 861 -23.21 39.31 5.88
CA GLU A 861 -21.92 38.64 6.06
C GLU A 861 -21.69 38.20 7.51
N MET A 862 -21.91 39.09 8.48
CA MET A 862 -21.80 38.75 9.90
C MET A 862 -22.77 37.65 10.32
N ARG A 863 -24.01 37.64 9.79
CA ARG A 863 -24.97 36.55 10.05
C ARG A 863 -24.49 35.21 9.48
N HIS A 864 -23.82 35.20 8.32
CA HIS A 864 -23.30 33.97 7.74
C HIS A 864 -22.10 33.43 8.53
N VAL A 865 -21.16 34.29 8.93
CA VAL A 865 -20.02 33.91 9.79
C VAL A 865 -20.50 33.41 11.14
N ILE A 866 -21.44 34.12 11.80
CA ILE A 866 -22.02 33.68 13.08
C ILE A 866 -22.69 32.31 12.95
N LEU A 867 -23.41 32.05 11.85
CA LEU A 867 -24.04 30.75 11.60
C LEU A 867 -23.01 29.62 11.41
N ILE A 868 -21.93 29.85 10.66
CA ILE A 868 -20.87 28.86 10.44
C ILE A 868 -20.15 28.55 11.77
N VAL A 869 -19.77 29.59 12.53
CA VAL A 869 -19.14 29.43 13.85
C VAL A 869 -20.06 28.72 14.84
N PHE A 870 -21.36 29.04 14.82
CA PHE A 870 -22.35 28.34 15.65
C PHE A 870 -22.46 26.85 15.30
N ILE A 871 -22.61 26.50 14.01
CA ILE A 871 -22.68 25.10 13.56
C ILE A 871 -21.40 24.34 13.93
N GLY A 872 -20.23 24.95 13.72
CA GLY A 872 -18.93 24.37 14.09
C GLY A 872 -18.79 24.12 15.60
N MET A 873 -19.11 25.13 16.43
CA MET A 873 -19.07 25.00 17.89
C MET A 873 -20.08 23.98 18.43
N VAL A 874 -21.28 23.90 17.86
CA VAL A 874 -22.27 22.85 18.21
C VAL A 874 -21.76 21.47 17.80
N GLY A 875 -21.13 21.33 16.64
CA GLY A 875 -20.48 20.09 16.20
C GLY A 875 -19.39 19.64 17.17
N CYS A 876 -18.46 20.54 17.54
CA CYS A 876 -17.41 20.26 18.53
C CYS A 876 -17.98 19.93 19.91
N TRP A 877 -19.11 20.52 20.30
CA TRP A 877 -19.80 20.21 21.56
C TRP A 877 -20.48 18.83 21.53
N ILE A 878 -21.05 18.42 20.39
CA ILE A 878 -21.58 17.06 20.20
C ILE A 878 -20.45 16.03 20.23
N SER A 879 -19.32 16.27 19.55
CA SER A 879 -18.20 15.34 19.56
C SER A 879 -17.52 15.22 20.94
N GLN A 880 -17.45 16.32 21.71
CA GLN A 880 -17.09 16.30 23.14
C GLN A 880 -18.01 15.41 23.97
N TRP A 881 -19.34 15.45 23.76
CA TRP A 881 -20.26 14.51 24.43
C TRP A 881 -20.05 13.06 24.01
N VAL A 882 -19.91 12.79 22.71
CA VAL A 882 -19.67 11.43 22.19
C VAL A 882 -18.36 10.84 22.76
N PHE A 883 -17.31 11.65 22.83
CA PHE A 883 -16.06 11.30 23.50
C PHE A 883 -16.27 10.96 24.98
N TRP A 884 -16.92 11.84 25.77
CA TRP A 884 -17.10 11.64 27.21
C TRP A 884 -18.03 10.47 27.55
N VAL A 885 -19.09 10.23 26.76
CA VAL A 885 -19.94 9.04 26.91
C VAL A 885 -19.18 7.75 26.63
N GLY A 886 -18.25 7.77 25.68
CA GLY A 886 -17.32 6.66 25.43
C GLY A 886 -16.34 6.45 26.57
N PHE A 887 -15.59 7.50 26.93
CA PHE A 887 -14.59 7.49 28.00
C PHE A 887 -15.17 6.99 29.34
N LEU A 888 -16.29 7.56 29.80
CA LEU A 888 -16.88 7.21 31.10
C LEU A 888 -17.40 5.77 31.17
N LYS A 889 -17.73 5.16 30.03
CA LYS A 889 -18.16 3.75 29.98
C LYS A 889 -16.96 2.81 29.81
N LEU A 890 -15.91 3.21 29.08
CA LEU A 890 -14.67 2.46 28.92
C LEU A 890 -13.88 2.36 30.25
N TYR A 891 -13.90 3.40 31.08
CA TYR A 891 -13.26 3.43 32.40
C TYR A 891 -14.25 3.18 33.55
N SER A 892 -15.46 2.68 33.25
CA SER A 892 -16.44 2.37 34.31
C SER A 892 -15.98 1.16 35.14
N GLY A 893 -15.96 1.32 36.46
CA GLY A 893 -15.50 0.30 37.42
C GLY A 893 -13.98 0.19 37.60
N GLN A 894 -13.16 0.60 36.63
CA GLN A 894 -11.69 0.58 36.72
C GLN A 894 -11.05 1.75 35.93
N GLY A 895 -10.31 2.62 36.61
CA GLY A 895 -9.42 3.64 36.03
C GLY A 895 -9.92 5.08 36.07
N TYR A 896 -11.22 5.32 36.34
CA TYR A 896 -11.77 6.67 36.54
C TYR A 896 -12.92 6.66 37.57
N CYS A 897 -12.58 6.93 38.83
CA CYS A 897 -13.45 6.92 39.99
C CYS A 897 -13.35 8.25 40.77
N PRO A 898 -13.89 9.37 40.26
CA PRO A 898 -13.68 10.69 40.87
C PRO A 898 -14.42 10.84 42.22
N PRO A 899 -13.72 11.03 43.34
CA PRO A 899 -14.34 11.22 44.66
C PRO A 899 -15.03 12.58 44.77
N ARG A 900 -16.03 12.67 45.66
CA ARG A 900 -16.76 13.91 45.98
C ARG A 900 -17.33 14.65 44.74
N LEU A 901 -17.87 13.89 43.78
CA LEU A 901 -18.34 14.39 42.48
C LEU A 901 -19.22 15.66 42.55
N GLY A 902 -20.09 15.79 43.56
CA GLY A 902 -20.90 17.00 43.78
C GLY A 902 -20.09 18.26 44.13
N THR A 903 -18.97 18.14 44.84
CA THR A 903 -18.03 19.25 45.09
C THR A 903 -17.33 19.67 43.81
N LEU A 904 -16.93 18.69 42.97
CA LEU A 904 -16.31 18.96 41.66
C LEU A 904 -17.29 19.71 40.74
N ALA A 905 -18.56 19.29 40.74
CA ALA A 905 -19.67 19.96 40.04
C ALA A 905 -19.86 21.41 40.49
N LEU A 906 -19.93 21.63 41.81
CA LEU A 906 -20.12 22.95 42.41
C LEU A 906 -18.98 23.93 42.03
N ASN A 907 -17.72 23.47 42.07
CA ASN A 907 -16.58 24.27 41.65
C ASN A 907 -16.66 24.67 40.17
N TRP A 908 -17.02 23.73 39.27
CA TRP A 908 -17.19 24.05 37.86
C TRP A 908 -18.33 25.05 37.62
N ILE A 909 -19.45 24.95 38.35
CA ILE A 909 -20.55 25.92 38.27
C ILE A 909 -20.08 27.29 38.76
N LEU A 910 -19.49 27.36 39.95
CA LEU A 910 -19.05 28.61 40.58
C LEU A 910 -18.07 29.39 39.69
N PHE A 911 -17.01 28.73 39.21
CA PHE A 911 -16.00 29.37 38.36
C PHE A 911 -16.56 29.76 36.98
N SER A 912 -17.54 29.02 36.45
CA SER A 912 -18.22 29.37 35.20
C SER A 912 -19.19 30.55 35.35
N VAL A 913 -19.89 30.64 36.47
CA VAL A 913 -20.77 31.77 36.84
C VAL A 913 -19.97 33.05 37.03
N VAL A 914 -18.84 32.99 37.76
CA VAL A 914 -17.89 34.10 37.88
C VAL A 914 -17.30 34.46 36.51
N GLY A 915 -17.00 33.46 35.67
CA GLY A 915 -16.56 33.68 34.30
C GLY A 915 -17.55 34.51 33.47
N VAL A 916 -18.83 34.11 33.41
CA VAL A 916 -19.87 34.86 32.67
C VAL A 916 -20.06 36.27 33.21
N PHE A 917 -19.99 36.45 34.53
CA PHE A 917 -20.03 37.76 35.16
C PHE A 917 -18.86 38.65 34.70
N MET A 918 -17.62 38.15 34.71
CA MET A 918 -16.44 38.85 34.17
C MET A 918 -16.54 39.13 32.67
N GLY A 919 -17.07 38.19 31.88
CA GLY A 919 -17.26 38.36 30.44
C GLY A 919 -18.28 39.45 30.08
N SER A 920 -19.17 39.78 31.02
CA SER A 920 -20.24 40.78 30.88
C SER A 920 -19.97 42.06 31.66
N SER A 921 -18.87 42.11 32.43
CA SER A 921 -18.41 43.29 33.16
C SER A 921 -17.60 44.26 32.27
N VAL A 922 -17.67 44.09 30.95
CA VAL A 922 -17.01 44.92 29.93
C VAL A 922 -18.01 45.30 28.86
#